data_AF-A0A928HFX3-F1
#
_entry.id   AF-A0A928HFX3-F1
#
_cell.length_a   1.000
_cell.length_b   1.000
_cell.length_c   1.000
_cell.angle_alpha   90.00
_cell.angle_beta   90.00
_cell.angle_gamma   90.00
#
_symmetry.space_group_name_H-M   'P 1'
#
loop_
_entity.id
_entity.type
_entity.pdbx_description
1 polymer ?
#
loop_
_entity_poly.entity_id
_entity_poly.type
_entity_poly.pdbx_seq_one_letter_code
_entity_poly.pdbx_strand_id
1 'polypeptide(L)'
;MKKLTLVIPTTLFTLSAFAAGFDVTTTETQTITAGNYDYIKYDVSGTLEQTGQVNIKKDGIIVGGSADAKVDAVYHGYTGSAKHILIGSGYTEDGAGVIKGNGKDVSSFTFIGYHLSGDVPTHHTRTGRLNISDITLNFSGSYNASVVSANAGLLRAGVFNIENSVININEGVLAIHRSNTDLGLTNDTDSVNLKNSTLKFNKSGSYIQFNFTGDAENTSNRNISLDNSSFVVASGTSNVKFNGANFKLKNGSVLDIAGSGVNFGGENGKGTGVVTLESGSRFSMTGAGSVSLIKVEAFDSDVHVGSGAILNARFDNIKNAKFTGDGKVAWVNRGTPTTFLDGNVYFNTSTMDFCNINAKGNTFGTLYVGVDENGNKKQVTLTASGGEFQMNDGSFVIDGNSTVSASSVFNWAEKNVAKKSYLGAGSTVNVGTHSRINVADIAGTINVKGGAQTAYGWNYALAFGVLYTTKKNAQQGNVNILDTAEINVNLDDVSTSENANFAILGNITSNAGEGKIKSGQYSKFLIRSNIWNPEHQTVLTLNSKDAFAVGGAASQAESTFYLDSSANVKLVINEENNIGTIDFADAFIKDGSDIIFADTKLALELNNTLTVGQFTGVINLILEDDLKEGILRITDMDEILANYDTASSFYIKDEAGNDRVLNENLFIKDLGDGSYTIYTEAVPEPAEWALIFGAIALGFIAYRRRK
;
A
#
# COMPACT_ATOMS: atom_id res chain seq x y z
N MET A 1 55.92 -51.36 -39.35
CA MET A 1 56.90 -51.17 -38.25
C MET A 1 56.49 -52.04 -37.07
N LYS A 2 57.43 -52.62 -36.32
CA LYS A 2 57.12 -53.45 -35.15
C LYS A 2 56.83 -52.56 -33.94
N LYS A 3 55.78 -52.87 -33.18
CA LYS A 3 55.38 -52.17 -31.95
C LYS A 3 56.41 -52.44 -30.86
N LEU A 4 57.11 -51.40 -30.39
CA LEU A 4 58.07 -51.51 -29.29
C LEU A 4 57.30 -51.38 -27.97
N THR A 5 57.09 -52.50 -27.27
CA THR A 5 56.55 -52.50 -25.91
C THR A 5 57.71 -52.30 -24.94
N LEU A 6 57.76 -51.13 -24.29
CA LEU A 6 58.76 -50.83 -23.27
C LEU A 6 58.13 -51.06 -21.89
N VAL A 7 58.62 -52.06 -21.16
CA VAL A 7 58.23 -52.32 -19.77
C VAL A 7 59.27 -51.66 -18.86
N ILE A 8 58.86 -50.65 -18.09
CA ILE A 8 59.72 -49.98 -17.09
C ILE A 8 59.21 -50.32 -15.69
N PRO A 9 60.08 -50.71 -14.73
CA PRO A 9 59.67 -50.98 -13.35
C PRO A 9 59.18 -49.73 -12.60
N THR A 10 58.22 -49.91 -11.71
CA THR A 10 57.59 -48.85 -10.91
C THR A 10 58.45 -48.43 -9.71
N THR A 11 59.41 -47.51 -9.91
CA THR A 11 59.99 -46.69 -8.82
C THR A 11 60.46 -45.32 -9.33
N LEU A 12 59.91 -44.25 -8.76
CA LEU A 12 60.33 -42.84 -8.80
C LEU A 12 60.94 -42.30 -10.13
N PHE A 13 60.07 -41.71 -10.95
CA PHE A 13 60.44 -40.57 -11.78
C PHE A 13 59.55 -39.37 -11.44
N THR A 14 60.14 -38.30 -10.90
CA THR A 14 59.50 -36.98 -10.82
C THR A 14 59.56 -36.32 -12.20
N LEU A 15 58.62 -36.68 -13.07
CA LEU A 15 58.38 -35.99 -14.34
C LEU A 15 57.77 -34.61 -14.05
N SER A 16 58.59 -33.56 -14.17
CA SER A 16 58.10 -32.19 -14.28
C SER A 16 57.71 -31.86 -15.72
N ALA A 17 56.66 -31.03 -15.86
CA ALA A 17 56.29 -30.30 -17.07
C ALA A 17 55.71 -31.07 -18.29
N PHE A 18 54.58 -31.77 -18.08
CA PHE A 18 53.41 -31.64 -18.98
C PHE A 18 52.14 -31.70 -18.12
N ALA A 19 51.18 -30.79 -18.34
CA ALA A 19 49.93 -30.76 -17.59
C ALA A 19 48.97 -31.82 -18.17
N ALA A 20 48.96 -33.01 -17.57
CA ALA A 20 47.96 -34.02 -17.89
C ALA A 20 46.62 -33.66 -17.23
N GLY A 21 45.50 -33.97 -17.91
CA GLY A 21 44.21 -34.06 -17.24
C GLY A 21 44.10 -35.32 -16.39
N PHE A 22 43.12 -35.35 -15.49
CA PHE A 22 42.86 -36.48 -14.60
C PHE A 22 41.49 -37.10 -14.93
N ASP A 23 41.48 -38.26 -15.59
CA ASP A 23 40.25 -39.00 -15.94
C ASP A 23 39.92 -40.06 -14.86
N VAL A 24 38.79 -39.87 -14.16
CA VAL A 24 38.22 -40.80 -13.18
C VAL A 24 37.35 -41.82 -13.93
N THR A 25 37.94 -42.98 -14.20
CA THR A 25 37.33 -44.06 -14.99
C THR A 25 36.89 -45.27 -14.15
N THR A 26 36.93 -45.18 -12.82
CA THR A 26 36.55 -46.26 -11.88
C THR A 26 35.63 -45.75 -10.79
N THR A 27 34.81 -46.65 -10.23
CA THR A 27 33.93 -46.35 -9.09
C THR A 27 34.64 -46.38 -7.72
N GLU A 28 35.87 -46.90 -7.69
CA GLU A 28 36.71 -46.93 -6.49
C GLU A 28 37.26 -45.54 -6.13
N THR A 29 37.61 -45.33 -4.87
CA THR A 29 38.28 -44.09 -4.42
C THR A 29 39.68 -44.02 -5.02
N GLN A 30 39.98 -42.95 -5.76
CA GLN A 30 41.32 -42.66 -6.25
C GLN A 30 41.92 -41.48 -5.49
N THR A 31 43.22 -41.51 -5.20
CA THR A 31 43.90 -40.40 -4.53
C THR A 31 44.45 -39.40 -5.54
N ILE A 32 44.09 -38.13 -5.41
CA ILE A 32 44.70 -37.03 -6.17
C ILE A 32 45.71 -36.28 -5.29
N THR A 33 46.94 -36.14 -5.80
CA THR A 33 48.04 -35.44 -5.12
C THR A 33 48.10 -33.98 -5.53
N ALA A 34 48.76 -33.16 -4.70
CA ALA A 34 48.97 -31.74 -4.99
C ALA A 34 49.62 -31.55 -6.38
N GLY A 35 49.09 -30.64 -7.19
CA GLY A 35 49.50 -30.53 -8.59
C GLY A 35 48.75 -29.50 -9.41
N ASN A 36 49.19 -29.35 -10.66
CA ASN A 36 48.54 -28.53 -11.68
C ASN A 36 48.05 -29.44 -12.80
N TYR A 37 46.76 -29.40 -13.08
CA TYR A 37 46.08 -30.23 -14.08
C TYR A 37 45.35 -29.33 -15.08
N ASP A 38 45.12 -29.79 -16.30
CA ASP A 38 44.30 -29.04 -17.27
C ASP A 38 42.81 -29.23 -16.99
N TYR A 39 42.41 -30.44 -16.61
CA TYR A 39 41.05 -30.82 -16.24
C TYR A 39 41.01 -31.94 -15.19
N ILE A 40 39.85 -32.10 -14.53
CA ILE A 40 39.43 -33.36 -13.89
C ILE A 40 38.14 -33.80 -14.54
N LYS A 41 38.07 -35.05 -15.01
CA LYS A 41 36.91 -35.56 -15.76
C LYS A 41 36.43 -36.87 -15.15
N TYR A 42 35.15 -36.96 -14.83
CA TYR A 42 34.52 -38.17 -14.29
C TYR A 42 33.71 -38.83 -15.40
N ASP A 43 34.12 -40.02 -15.85
CA ASP A 43 33.37 -40.80 -16.84
C ASP A 43 32.39 -41.80 -16.18
N VAL A 44 32.57 -42.04 -14.88
CA VAL A 44 31.70 -42.86 -14.02
C VAL A 44 31.55 -42.22 -12.65
N SER A 45 30.52 -42.59 -11.88
CA SER A 45 30.40 -42.20 -10.47
C SER A 45 31.62 -42.66 -9.69
N GLY A 46 32.32 -41.78 -8.99
CA GLY A 46 33.60 -42.11 -8.36
C GLY A 46 34.04 -41.04 -7.35
N THR A 47 34.92 -41.42 -6.41
CA THR A 47 35.41 -40.53 -5.36
C THR A 47 36.88 -40.21 -5.56
N LEU A 48 37.25 -38.92 -5.49
CA LEU A 48 38.63 -38.48 -5.37
C LEU A 48 38.94 -38.08 -3.93
N GLU A 49 39.94 -38.71 -3.34
CA GLU A 49 40.53 -38.28 -2.07
C GLU A 49 41.62 -37.24 -2.32
N GLN A 50 41.43 -36.02 -1.81
CA GLN A 50 42.38 -34.93 -1.99
C GLN A 50 43.42 -34.88 -0.86
N THR A 51 44.69 -35.12 -1.20
CA THR A 51 45.81 -35.08 -0.24
C THR A 51 46.51 -33.74 -0.14
N GLY A 52 46.43 -32.87 -1.16
CA GLY A 52 46.99 -31.52 -1.13
C GLY A 52 46.39 -30.58 -2.20
N GLN A 53 46.86 -29.33 -2.29
CA GLN A 53 46.30 -28.31 -3.21
C GLN A 53 46.29 -28.74 -4.68
N VAL A 54 45.12 -28.68 -5.32
CA VAL A 54 44.92 -29.01 -6.74
C VAL A 54 44.53 -27.73 -7.48
N ASN A 55 45.28 -27.40 -8.53
CA ASN A 55 45.01 -26.27 -9.42
C ASN A 55 44.57 -26.79 -10.79
N ILE A 56 43.38 -26.39 -11.27
CA ILE A 56 42.86 -26.77 -12.58
C ILE A 56 42.94 -25.56 -13.52
N LYS A 57 43.74 -25.66 -14.58
CA LYS A 57 44.17 -24.49 -15.36
C LYS A 57 43.31 -24.14 -16.57
N LYS A 58 42.59 -25.12 -17.15
CA LYS A 58 42.02 -24.98 -18.51
C LYS A 58 40.56 -25.41 -18.60
N ASP A 59 40.27 -26.71 -18.74
CA ASP A 59 38.92 -27.19 -19.11
C ASP A 59 38.03 -27.49 -17.89
N GLY A 60 38.56 -27.38 -16.66
CA GLY A 60 37.78 -27.39 -15.42
C GLY A 60 37.46 -28.77 -14.86
N ILE A 61 36.35 -28.87 -14.12
CA ILE A 61 35.77 -30.14 -13.66
C ILE A 61 34.64 -30.53 -14.61
N ILE A 62 34.71 -31.73 -15.18
CA ILE A 62 33.74 -32.27 -16.13
C ILE A 62 33.14 -33.56 -15.54
N VAL A 63 31.82 -33.65 -15.45
CA VAL A 63 31.10 -34.85 -14.98
C VAL A 63 30.27 -35.41 -16.13
N GLY A 64 30.77 -36.48 -16.74
CA GLY A 64 30.16 -37.14 -17.88
C GLY A 64 29.08 -38.16 -17.47
N GLY A 65 28.09 -38.33 -18.35
CA GLY A 65 27.01 -39.29 -18.16
C GLY A 65 26.14 -39.01 -16.93
N SER A 66 25.54 -40.05 -16.38
CA SER A 66 24.80 -40.01 -15.11
C SER A 66 25.71 -40.25 -13.90
N ALA A 67 26.89 -39.65 -13.90
CA ALA A 67 27.89 -39.86 -12.85
C ALA A 67 27.63 -38.99 -11.62
N ASP A 68 27.79 -39.62 -10.45
CA ASP A 68 27.94 -38.96 -9.15
C ASP A 68 29.43 -38.81 -8.85
N ALA A 69 29.98 -37.65 -9.20
CA ALA A 69 31.35 -37.29 -8.91
C ALA A 69 31.48 -36.81 -7.46
N LYS A 70 32.41 -37.36 -6.68
CA LYS A 70 32.73 -36.88 -5.34
C LYS A 70 34.19 -36.44 -5.24
N VAL A 71 34.44 -35.34 -4.54
CA VAL A 71 35.74 -35.02 -3.93
C VAL A 71 35.58 -35.05 -2.42
N ASP A 72 36.44 -35.80 -1.75
CA ASP A 72 36.55 -35.87 -0.30
C ASP A 72 37.93 -35.37 0.13
N ALA A 73 38.00 -34.13 0.63
CA ALA A 73 39.21 -33.57 1.21
C ALA A 73 39.31 -33.97 2.69
N VAL A 74 39.66 -35.24 2.94
CA VAL A 74 39.68 -35.86 4.28
C VAL A 74 40.38 -34.97 5.32
N TYR A 75 39.70 -34.71 6.43
CA TYR A 75 40.21 -33.88 7.52
C TYR A 75 41.36 -34.59 8.26
N HIS A 76 42.58 -34.10 8.02
CA HIS A 76 43.76 -34.41 8.83
C HIS A 76 44.28 -33.08 9.35
N GLY A 77 44.02 -32.80 10.64
CA GLY A 77 44.06 -31.45 11.20
C GLY A 77 45.43 -30.79 11.10
N TYR A 78 45.61 -29.91 10.11
CA TYR A 78 46.84 -29.18 9.88
C TYR A 78 46.57 -27.69 9.68
N THR A 79 47.24 -26.86 10.47
CA THR A 79 47.15 -25.40 10.39
C THR A 79 48.15 -24.86 9.37
N GLY A 80 47.70 -24.68 8.13
CA GLY A 80 48.48 -24.00 7.08
C GLY A 80 48.37 -24.67 5.70
N SER A 81 47.96 -23.88 4.70
CA SER A 81 48.20 -24.03 3.25
C SER A 81 47.88 -25.36 2.52
N ALA A 82 47.30 -26.38 3.16
CA ALA A 82 47.36 -27.73 2.60
C ALA A 82 46.28 -28.14 1.57
N LYS A 83 45.01 -27.71 1.63
CA LYS A 83 43.88 -28.41 0.95
C LYS A 83 42.83 -27.50 0.27
N HIS A 84 43.16 -26.93 -0.88
CA HIS A 84 42.23 -26.17 -1.75
C HIS A 84 42.06 -26.85 -3.11
N ILE A 85 40.86 -26.76 -3.73
CA ILE A 85 40.71 -26.91 -5.18
C ILE A 85 40.49 -25.51 -5.78
N LEU A 86 41.45 -25.08 -6.58
CA LEU A 86 41.39 -23.84 -7.34
C LEU A 86 41.05 -24.17 -8.80
N ILE A 87 39.94 -23.64 -9.31
CA ILE A 87 39.38 -23.94 -10.62
C ILE A 87 39.46 -22.71 -11.50
N GLY A 88 40.31 -22.76 -12.52
CA GLY A 88 40.74 -21.61 -13.30
C GLY A 88 41.98 -20.94 -12.65
N SER A 89 42.71 -20.10 -13.38
CA SER A 89 43.03 -20.27 -14.81
C SER A 89 44.47 -19.79 -15.06
N GLY A 90 45.08 -20.21 -16.16
CA GLY A 90 46.46 -19.85 -16.48
C GLY A 90 46.64 -18.41 -16.94
N TYR A 91 46.93 -17.48 -16.01
CA TYR A 91 47.55 -16.15 -16.23
C TYR A 91 46.92 -15.14 -17.22
N THR A 92 45.91 -15.47 -18.02
CA THR A 92 45.35 -14.60 -19.07
C THR A 92 43.91 -14.18 -18.77
N GLU A 93 43.58 -12.93 -19.14
CA GLU A 93 42.38 -12.17 -18.70
C GLU A 93 41.01 -12.81 -19.07
N ASP A 94 40.97 -13.77 -20.00
CA ASP A 94 39.74 -14.43 -20.49
C ASP A 94 39.37 -15.75 -19.79
N GLY A 95 40.24 -16.31 -18.93
CA GLY A 95 40.10 -17.68 -18.42
C GLY A 95 39.10 -17.83 -17.28
N ALA A 96 37.84 -18.19 -17.58
CA ALA A 96 36.86 -18.58 -16.56
C ALA A 96 37.10 -20.02 -16.06
N GLY A 97 37.00 -20.26 -14.75
CA GLY A 97 36.90 -21.60 -14.20
C GLY A 97 35.58 -22.27 -14.60
N VAL A 98 35.58 -23.60 -14.78
CA VAL A 98 34.40 -24.35 -15.23
C VAL A 98 34.13 -25.55 -14.32
N ILE A 99 32.86 -25.73 -13.93
CA ILE A 99 32.29 -26.99 -13.45
C ILE A 99 31.11 -27.33 -14.37
N LYS A 100 31.18 -28.46 -15.07
CA LYS A 100 30.15 -28.84 -16.05
C LYS A 100 29.72 -30.30 -15.89
N GLY A 101 28.41 -30.53 -15.97
CA GLY A 101 27.81 -31.87 -16.09
C GLY A 101 27.16 -32.11 -17.46
N ASN A 102 26.37 -33.19 -17.56
CA ASN A 102 25.53 -33.52 -18.72
C ASN A 102 24.04 -33.16 -18.52
N GLY A 103 23.67 -32.55 -17.39
CA GLY A 103 22.33 -32.08 -17.06
C GLY A 103 22.14 -32.00 -15.54
N LYS A 104 21.45 -30.96 -15.02
CA LYS A 104 21.21 -30.79 -13.57
C LYS A 104 20.62 -32.01 -12.89
N ASP A 105 19.69 -32.68 -13.55
CA ASP A 105 18.95 -33.83 -13.03
C ASP A 105 19.61 -35.17 -13.42
N VAL A 106 20.83 -35.12 -13.99
CA VAL A 106 21.55 -36.27 -14.56
C VAL A 106 22.93 -36.45 -13.92
N SER A 107 23.70 -35.37 -13.75
CA SER A 107 25.06 -35.42 -13.22
C SER A 107 25.14 -34.67 -11.89
N SER A 108 25.83 -35.24 -10.91
CA SER A 108 26.10 -34.57 -9.64
C SER A 108 27.60 -34.43 -9.36
N PHE A 109 27.98 -33.31 -8.74
CA PHE A 109 29.31 -33.10 -8.19
C PHE A 109 29.21 -32.74 -6.71
N THR A 110 29.74 -33.59 -5.85
CA THR A 110 29.77 -33.38 -4.40
C THR A 110 31.18 -33.01 -3.96
N PHE A 111 31.37 -31.78 -3.49
CA PHE A 111 32.63 -31.31 -2.92
C PHE A 111 32.52 -31.23 -1.40
N ILE A 112 33.30 -32.06 -0.71
CA ILE A 112 33.48 -31.99 0.74
C ILE A 112 34.90 -31.48 1.00
N GLY A 113 35.04 -30.22 1.45
CA GLY A 113 36.35 -29.61 1.63
C GLY A 113 36.32 -28.13 2.00
N TYR A 114 37.52 -27.53 2.11
CA TYR A 114 37.69 -26.17 2.63
C TYR A 114 37.47 -25.06 1.60
N HIS A 115 37.96 -25.21 0.38
CA HIS A 115 37.99 -24.11 -0.57
C HIS A 115 37.81 -24.64 -2.00
N LEU A 116 36.72 -24.19 -2.63
CA LEU A 116 36.38 -24.43 -4.03
C LEU A 116 36.27 -23.05 -4.69
N SER A 117 37.28 -22.63 -5.44
CA SER A 117 37.42 -21.22 -5.83
C SER A 117 37.79 -21.01 -7.30
N GLY A 118 37.15 -20.02 -7.93
CA GLY A 118 37.67 -19.38 -9.14
C GLY A 118 38.80 -18.41 -8.78
N ASP A 119 40.00 -18.92 -8.48
CA ASP A 119 41.16 -18.15 -8.00
C ASP A 119 42.20 -17.91 -9.11
N VAL A 120 43.09 -16.93 -8.96
CA VAL A 120 44.28 -16.79 -9.81
C VAL A 120 45.49 -17.36 -9.05
N PRO A 121 46.19 -18.41 -9.54
CA PRO A 121 47.12 -19.22 -8.73
C PRO A 121 48.27 -18.50 -8.00
N THR A 122 48.60 -17.25 -8.35
CA THR A 122 49.66 -16.44 -7.72
C THR A 122 49.19 -15.53 -6.59
N HIS A 123 47.88 -15.31 -6.45
CA HIS A 123 47.34 -14.34 -5.49
C HIS A 123 46.05 -14.85 -4.86
N HIS A 124 46.11 -15.41 -3.65
CA HIS A 124 44.96 -15.89 -2.87
C HIS A 124 43.85 -14.82 -2.60
N THR A 125 44.13 -13.56 -2.94
CA THR A 125 43.19 -12.43 -2.88
C THR A 125 42.40 -12.22 -4.19
N ARG A 126 42.88 -12.68 -5.35
CA ARG A 126 42.36 -12.35 -6.69
C ARG A 126 41.47 -13.47 -7.25
N THR A 127 40.17 -13.26 -7.14
CA THR A 127 39.16 -14.23 -7.61
C THR A 127 38.52 -13.80 -8.92
N GLY A 128 38.51 -14.73 -9.89
CA GLY A 128 37.99 -14.56 -11.24
C GLY A 128 36.56 -15.12 -11.41
N ARG A 129 36.20 -15.45 -12.65
CA ARG A 129 34.87 -15.98 -13.01
C ARG A 129 34.80 -17.49 -12.84
N LEU A 130 33.70 -18.00 -12.26
CA LEU A 130 33.38 -19.43 -12.19
C LEU A 130 32.04 -19.69 -12.91
N ASN A 131 32.11 -20.48 -13.98
CA ASN A 131 30.94 -20.95 -14.72
C ASN A 131 30.55 -22.35 -14.22
N ILE A 132 29.28 -22.52 -13.84
CA ILE A 132 28.69 -23.78 -13.38
C ILE A 132 27.53 -24.09 -14.32
N SER A 133 27.57 -25.22 -15.01
CA SER A 133 26.61 -25.54 -16.07
C SER A 133 26.14 -26.99 -16.05
N ASP A 134 24.86 -27.20 -16.32
CA ASP A 134 24.25 -28.51 -16.55
C ASP A 134 24.56 -29.54 -15.42
N ILE A 135 24.51 -29.16 -14.14
CA ILE A 135 24.93 -30.03 -13.02
C ILE A 135 24.21 -29.76 -11.69
N THR A 136 24.08 -30.78 -10.83
CA THR A 136 23.81 -30.59 -9.40
C THR A 136 25.13 -30.55 -8.60
N LEU A 137 25.52 -29.36 -8.12
CA LEU A 137 26.66 -29.16 -7.22
C LEU A 137 26.20 -29.23 -5.75
N ASN A 138 26.70 -30.21 -5.00
CA ASN A 138 26.54 -30.31 -3.55
C ASN A 138 27.83 -29.86 -2.85
N PHE A 139 27.80 -28.71 -2.20
CA PHE A 139 28.93 -28.16 -1.44
C PHE A 139 28.72 -28.35 0.06
N SER A 140 29.72 -28.95 0.72
CA SER A 140 29.75 -29.14 2.18
C SER A 140 31.14 -28.81 2.71
N GLY A 141 31.33 -27.60 3.22
CA GLY A 141 32.57 -27.18 3.87
C GLY A 141 32.31 -26.65 5.29
N SER A 142 33.00 -27.19 6.29
CA SER A 142 32.80 -26.78 7.69
C SER A 142 33.08 -25.29 7.91
N TYR A 143 32.12 -24.57 8.49
CA TYR A 143 32.26 -23.17 8.90
C TYR A 143 32.21 -23.05 10.42
N ASN A 144 33.33 -22.68 11.06
CA ASN A 144 33.35 -22.44 12.50
C ASN A 144 33.38 -20.94 12.82
N ALA A 145 32.21 -20.36 13.09
CA ALA A 145 32.05 -18.94 13.41
C ALA A 145 32.78 -18.48 14.69
N SER A 146 33.17 -19.39 15.59
CA SER A 146 33.89 -19.04 16.82
C SER A 146 35.40 -18.84 16.62
N VAL A 147 35.93 -19.20 15.45
CA VAL A 147 37.35 -19.12 15.13
C VAL A 147 37.54 -18.30 13.85
N VAL A 148 37.86 -17.01 14.01
CA VAL A 148 37.99 -16.03 12.91
C VAL A 148 39.25 -16.26 12.03
N SER A 149 39.88 -17.43 12.08
CA SER A 149 41.08 -17.77 11.32
C SER A 149 40.80 -18.76 10.18
N ALA A 150 40.64 -18.20 8.97
CA ALA A 150 40.93 -18.77 7.64
C ALA A 150 40.35 -20.15 7.20
N ASN A 151 39.76 -20.94 8.09
CA ASN A 151 39.43 -22.35 7.85
C ASN A 151 37.92 -22.57 7.65
N ALA A 152 37.28 -21.62 6.99
CA ALA A 152 35.90 -21.67 6.57
C ALA A 152 35.75 -22.46 5.27
N GLY A 153 34.76 -23.35 5.18
CA GLY A 153 34.27 -23.90 3.92
C GLY A 153 33.78 -22.79 2.98
N LEU A 154 34.53 -22.52 1.91
CA LEU A 154 34.31 -21.41 0.98
C LEU A 154 34.09 -21.91 -0.46
N LEU A 155 32.91 -21.61 -1.02
CA LEU A 155 32.68 -21.58 -2.47
C LEU A 155 32.86 -20.12 -2.93
N ARG A 156 33.89 -19.84 -3.73
CA ARG A 156 34.36 -18.45 -3.95
C ARG A 156 34.61 -18.10 -5.43
N ALA A 157 34.20 -16.90 -5.85
CA ALA A 157 34.52 -16.32 -7.14
C ALA A 157 34.34 -14.78 -7.11
N GLY A 158 34.81 -14.07 -8.12
CA GLY A 158 34.41 -12.67 -8.38
C GLY A 158 33.09 -12.57 -9.16
N VAL A 159 32.85 -13.52 -10.07
CA VAL A 159 31.59 -13.68 -10.81
C VAL A 159 31.21 -15.16 -10.85
N PHE A 160 29.97 -15.48 -10.46
CA PHE A 160 29.38 -16.80 -10.71
C PHE A 160 28.37 -16.72 -11.85
N ASN A 161 28.50 -17.59 -12.85
CA ASN A 161 27.48 -17.82 -13.86
C ASN A 161 26.96 -19.24 -13.73
N ILE A 162 25.66 -19.41 -13.46
CA ILE A 162 25.05 -20.67 -13.06
C ILE A 162 23.89 -20.96 -14.01
N GLU A 163 24.12 -21.83 -15.00
CA GLU A 163 23.14 -22.14 -16.05
C GLU A 163 22.64 -23.59 -15.96
N ASN A 164 21.33 -23.80 -16.06
CA ASN A 164 20.67 -25.10 -16.00
C ASN A 164 21.19 -25.99 -14.84
N SER A 165 21.44 -25.42 -13.67
CA SER A 165 22.18 -26.08 -12.57
C SER A 165 21.47 -25.95 -11.23
N VAL A 166 21.73 -26.89 -10.31
CA VAL A 166 21.30 -26.81 -8.91
C VAL A 166 22.54 -26.73 -8.03
N ILE A 167 22.65 -25.70 -7.18
CA ILE A 167 23.74 -25.57 -6.20
C ILE A 167 23.14 -25.69 -4.80
N ASN A 168 23.52 -26.75 -4.10
CA ASN A 168 23.17 -27.04 -2.72
C ASN A 168 24.35 -26.69 -1.80
N ILE A 169 24.24 -25.60 -1.05
CA ILE A 169 25.16 -25.27 0.04
C ILE A 169 24.61 -25.92 1.31
N ASN A 170 25.17 -27.07 1.68
CA ASN A 170 24.75 -27.83 2.86
C ASN A 170 25.45 -27.32 4.11
N GLU A 171 26.74 -27.02 4.00
CA GLU A 171 27.55 -26.34 5.02
C GLU A 171 28.56 -25.43 4.33
N GLY A 172 28.85 -24.28 4.94
CA GLY A 172 29.86 -23.34 4.47
C GLY A 172 29.32 -21.98 4.06
N VAL A 173 30.11 -21.28 3.24
CA VAL A 173 29.93 -19.89 2.82
C VAL A 173 30.05 -19.79 1.30
N LEU A 174 29.04 -19.20 0.65
CA LEU A 174 29.16 -18.66 -0.70
C LEU A 174 29.73 -17.24 -0.60
N ALA A 175 30.92 -17.01 -1.15
CA ALA A 175 31.63 -15.74 -1.08
C ALA A 175 31.87 -15.16 -2.48
N ILE A 176 31.18 -14.05 -2.81
CA ILE A 176 31.64 -13.18 -3.90
C ILE A 176 32.76 -12.31 -3.34
N HIS A 177 33.92 -12.31 -3.98
CA HIS A 177 35.09 -11.54 -3.54
C HIS A 177 35.85 -11.00 -4.74
N ARG A 178 36.33 -9.76 -4.61
CA ARG A 178 37.22 -9.12 -5.59
C ARG A 178 38.30 -8.36 -4.83
N SER A 179 39.56 -8.64 -5.17
CA SER A 179 40.66 -7.81 -4.67
C SER A 179 40.70 -6.50 -5.47
N ASN A 180 40.88 -5.42 -4.74
CA ASN A 180 40.84 -4.03 -5.17
C ASN A 180 42.08 -3.55 -5.99
N THR A 181 42.97 -4.45 -6.45
CA THR A 181 44.17 -4.07 -7.21
C THR A 181 44.46 -4.95 -8.45
N ASP A 182 44.53 -4.28 -9.60
CA ASP A 182 45.21 -4.66 -10.85
C ASP A 182 44.83 -5.96 -11.58
N LEU A 183 43.65 -6.00 -12.22
CA LEU A 183 43.30 -7.04 -13.21
C LEU A 183 42.61 -6.56 -14.50
N GLY A 184 42.53 -5.26 -14.80
CA GLY A 184 41.96 -4.77 -16.08
C GLY A 184 40.46 -5.01 -16.30
N LEU A 185 39.80 -5.83 -15.46
CA LEU A 185 38.36 -6.10 -15.43
C LEU A 185 37.56 -4.87 -14.95
N THR A 186 37.69 -3.72 -15.61
CA THR A 186 37.02 -2.45 -15.25
C THR A 186 35.50 -2.50 -15.44
N ASN A 187 34.99 -3.52 -16.14
CA ASN A 187 33.61 -3.56 -16.64
C ASN A 187 32.76 -4.68 -16.00
N ASP A 188 33.37 -5.73 -15.45
CA ASP A 188 32.65 -6.83 -14.81
C ASP A 188 32.21 -6.42 -13.40
N THR A 189 30.89 -6.36 -13.17
CA THR A 189 30.30 -6.15 -11.84
C THR A 189 30.34 -7.46 -11.03
N ASP A 190 30.74 -7.38 -9.76
CA ASP A 190 30.75 -8.52 -8.85
C ASP A 190 29.34 -9.12 -8.78
N SER A 191 29.17 -10.36 -9.24
CA SER A 191 27.83 -10.88 -9.53
C SER A 191 27.63 -12.38 -9.38
N VAL A 192 26.38 -12.76 -9.13
CA VAL A 192 25.87 -14.13 -9.18
C VAL A 192 24.70 -14.12 -10.16
N ASN A 193 24.87 -14.78 -11.30
CA ASN A 193 23.91 -14.83 -12.39
C ASN A 193 23.35 -16.26 -12.49
N LEU A 194 22.06 -16.44 -12.18
CA LEU A 194 21.34 -17.70 -12.32
C LEU A 194 20.43 -17.65 -13.56
N LYS A 195 20.48 -18.70 -14.39
CA LYS A 195 19.59 -18.90 -15.53
C LYS A 195 19.08 -20.34 -15.58
N ASN A 196 17.76 -20.55 -15.50
CA ASN A 196 17.12 -21.87 -15.34
C ASN A 196 17.66 -22.70 -14.16
N SER A 197 18.13 -22.03 -13.10
CA SER A 197 18.97 -22.60 -12.05
C SER A 197 18.41 -22.40 -10.64
N THR A 198 18.88 -23.21 -9.71
CA THR A 198 18.57 -23.10 -8.28
C THR A 198 19.85 -22.93 -7.47
N LEU A 199 19.88 -21.96 -6.57
CA LEU A 199 20.89 -21.85 -5.51
C LEU A 199 20.18 -21.96 -4.16
N LYS A 200 20.53 -22.97 -3.38
CA LYS A 200 19.84 -23.37 -2.17
C LYS A 200 20.80 -23.55 -0.99
N PHE A 201 20.45 -22.99 0.15
CA PHE A 201 21.18 -23.16 1.42
C PHE A 201 20.36 -24.06 2.33
N ASN A 202 20.87 -25.25 2.69
CA ASN A 202 20.05 -26.38 3.18
C ASN A 202 20.04 -26.58 4.71
N LYS A 203 20.96 -25.97 5.49
CA LYS A 203 21.17 -26.35 6.90
C LYS A 203 21.36 -25.15 7.84
N SER A 204 21.00 -25.35 9.10
CA SER A 204 21.42 -24.50 10.21
C SER A 204 22.94 -24.50 10.39
N GLY A 205 23.53 -23.31 10.47
CA GLY A 205 24.99 -23.11 10.54
C GLY A 205 25.66 -22.79 9.19
N SER A 206 24.96 -22.89 8.07
CA SER A 206 25.42 -22.25 6.82
C SER A 206 25.43 -20.73 7.02
N TYR A 207 26.55 -20.08 6.71
CA TYR A 207 26.71 -18.63 6.88
C TYR A 207 26.83 -17.99 5.50
N ILE A 208 25.89 -17.12 5.16
CA ILE A 208 25.88 -16.50 3.83
C ILE A 208 26.47 -15.09 3.98
N GLN A 209 27.69 -14.90 3.48
CA GLN A 209 28.35 -13.61 3.47
C GLN A 209 28.82 -13.24 2.05
N PHE A 210 28.07 -12.33 1.44
CA PHE A 210 28.51 -11.65 0.23
C PHE A 210 29.54 -10.57 0.60
N ASN A 211 30.79 -10.96 0.78
CA ASN A 211 31.86 -10.09 1.27
C ASN A 211 32.57 -9.32 0.15
N PHE A 212 31.90 -8.30 -0.38
CA PHE A 212 32.47 -7.41 -1.39
C PHE A 212 33.49 -6.44 -0.77
N THR A 213 34.77 -6.82 -0.81
CA THR A 213 35.90 -6.04 -0.29
C THR A 213 36.35 -4.94 -1.26
N GLY A 214 35.55 -3.89 -1.37
CA GLY A 214 35.85 -2.67 -2.13
C GLY A 214 35.21 -1.45 -1.45
N ASP A 215 35.68 -0.24 -1.78
CA ASP A 215 35.29 1.00 -1.09
C ASP A 215 33.77 1.13 -0.89
N ALA A 216 33.37 1.44 0.35
CA ALA A 216 31.99 1.46 0.82
C ALA A 216 31.09 2.51 0.12
N GLU A 217 31.64 3.30 -0.80
CA GLU A 217 30.95 4.36 -1.53
C GLU A 217 30.41 3.89 -2.89
N ASN A 218 30.96 2.83 -3.51
CA ASN A 218 30.59 2.41 -4.87
C ASN A 218 29.70 1.15 -4.88
N THR A 219 28.57 1.21 -4.17
CA THR A 219 27.70 0.04 -3.93
C THR A 219 26.83 -0.40 -5.11
N SER A 220 26.83 0.34 -6.23
CA SER A 220 25.99 0.10 -7.42
C SER A 220 26.35 -1.12 -8.25
N ASN A 221 27.58 -1.63 -8.12
CA ASN A 221 28.15 -2.63 -9.04
C ASN A 221 28.10 -4.08 -8.49
N ARG A 222 27.08 -4.41 -7.68
CA ARG A 222 27.00 -5.67 -6.93
C ARG A 222 25.63 -6.31 -7.13
N ASN A 223 25.55 -7.34 -7.98
CA ASN A 223 24.30 -7.79 -8.59
C ASN A 223 24.07 -9.29 -8.46
N ILE A 224 22.91 -9.69 -7.96
CA ILE A 224 22.43 -11.07 -7.94
C ILE A 224 21.21 -11.13 -8.88
N SER A 225 21.42 -11.68 -10.08
CA SER A 225 20.41 -11.74 -11.14
C SER A 225 19.86 -13.16 -11.25
N LEU A 226 18.54 -13.29 -11.21
CA LEU A 226 17.81 -14.54 -11.41
C LEU A 226 16.96 -14.42 -12.68
N ASP A 227 17.11 -15.37 -13.60
CA ASP A 227 16.30 -15.49 -14.81
C ASP A 227 15.70 -16.92 -14.86
N ASN A 228 14.37 -17.03 -14.77
CA ASN A 228 13.65 -18.30 -14.59
C ASN A 228 14.33 -19.21 -13.52
N SER A 229 14.70 -18.63 -12.38
CA SER A 229 15.61 -19.23 -11.41
C SER A 229 15.17 -19.01 -9.97
N SER A 230 15.67 -19.83 -9.04
CA SER A 230 15.31 -19.76 -7.62
C SER A 230 16.52 -19.59 -6.69
N PHE A 231 16.49 -18.59 -5.82
CA PHE A 231 17.41 -18.45 -4.68
C PHE A 231 16.65 -18.80 -3.40
N VAL A 232 17.11 -19.81 -2.65
CA VAL A 232 16.39 -20.39 -1.51
C VAL A 232 17.27 -20.45 -0.27
N VAL A 233 16.85 -19.78 0.80
CA VAL A 233 17.42 -19.91 2.15
C VAL A 233 16.48 -20.77 2.98
N ALA A 234 16.93 -21.95 3.43
CA ALA A 234 16.10 -22.86 4.21
C ALA A 234 16.06 -22.50 5.72
N SER A 235 14.98 -22.92 6.37
CA SER A 235 14.71 -22.68 7.79
C SER A 235 15.89 -23.09 8.68
N GLY A 236 16.31 -22.18 9.56
CA GLY A 236 17.38 -22.40 10.52
C GLY A 236 18.76 -21.91 10.05
N THR A 237 18.93 -21.49 8.79
CA THR A 237 20.13 -20.75 8.36
C THR A 237 20.26 -19.47 9.19
N SER A 238 21.38 -19.30 9.89
CA SER A 238 21.59 -18.23 10.86
C SER A 238 22.59 -17.18 10.34
N ASN A 239 22.14 -15.92 10.28
CA ASN A 239 22.87 -14.77 9.73
C ASN A 239 23.14 -14.83 8.22
N VAL A 240 22.17 -14.36 7.43
CA VAL A 240 22.35 -14.08 6.00
C VAL A 240 22.62 -12.60 5.79
N LYS A 241 23.77 -12.26 5.21
CA LYS A 241 24.21 -10.88 4.93
C LYS A 241 24.50 -10.69 3.45
N PHE A 242 23.70 -9.85 2.81
CA PHE A 242 23.91 -9.45 1.41
C PHE A 242 24.74 -8.17 1.26
N ASN A 243 25.09 -7.50 2.36
CA ASN A 243 26.01 -6.36 2.44
C ASN A 243 25.74 -5.22 1.42
N GLY A 244 24.48 -5.00 1.03
CA GLY A 244 24.08 -4.01 0.02
C GLY A 244 24.24 -4.47 -1.44
N ALA A 245 24.07 -5.76 -1.73
CA ALA A 245 23.86 -6.26 -3.09
C ALA A 245 22.44 -5.94 -3.61
N ASN A 246 22.34 -5.76 -4.92
CA ASN A 246 21.06 -5.64 -5.62
C ASN A 246 20.58 -7.00 -6.09
N PHE A 247 19.32 -7.32 -5.83
CA PHE A 247 18.63 -8.48 -6.38
C PHE A 247 17.78 -8.07 -7.56
N LYS A 248 17.91 -8.80 -8.68
CA LYS A 248 17.05 -8.63 -9.84
C LYS A 248 16.44 -9.97 -10.25
N LEU A 249 15.13 -10.10 -10.06
CA LEU A 249 14.37 -11.31 -10.39
C LEU A 249 13.59 -11.07 -11.69
N LYS A 250 13.69 -12.02 -12.63
CA LYS A 250 13.04 -11.97 -13.95
C LYS A 250 12.33 -13.26 -14.30
N ASN A 251 11.37 -13.19 -15.21
CA ASN A 251 10.78 -14.35 -15.88
C ASN A 251 10.31 -15.45 -14.90
N GLY A 252 9.50 -15.08 -13.90
CA GLY A 252 9.00 -16.04 -12.91
C GLY A 252 10.00 -16.46 -11.82
N SER A 253 11.13 -15.77 -11.69
CA SER A 253 12.15 -16.13 -10.69
C SER A 253 11.65 -15.97 -9.25
N VAL A 254 12.23 -16.76 -8.34
CA VAL A 254 11.82 -16.84 -6.93
C VAL A 254 13.00 -16.53 -5.99
N LEU A 255 12.79 -15.65 -5.02
CA LEU A 255 13.66 -15.49 -3.86
C LEU A 255 12.86 -15.93 -2.63
N ASP A 256 13.20 -17.08 -2.05
CA ASP A 256 12.52 -17.66 -0.90
C ASP A 256 13.43 -17.67 0.33
N ILE A 257 12.95 -17.14 1.44
CA ILE A 257 13.68 -16.94 2.68
C ILE A 257 12.88 -17.53 3.84
N ALA A 258 13.14 -18.79 4.15
CA ALA A 258 12.71 -19.42 5.39
C ALA A 258 13.81 -19.20 6.46
N GLY A 259 13.59 -18.34 7.46
CA GLY A 259 14.59 -18.19 8.54
C GLY A 259 14.66 -16.83 9.23
N SER A 260 15.49 -16.78 10.28
CA SER A 260 15.58 -15.65 11.20
C SER A 260 16.74 -14.70 10.87
N GLY A 261 16.39 -13.44 10.58
CA GLY A 261 17.33 -12.32 10.55
C GLY A 261 18.18 -12.24 9.27
N VAL A 262 17.59 -11.75 8.19
CA VAL A 262 18.30 -11.49 6.93
C VAL A 262 18.46 -9.99 6.72
N ASN A 263 19.68 -9.54 6.44
CA ASN A 263 19.97 -8.13 6.26
C ASN A 263 20.52 -7.87 4.85
N PHE A 264 19.80 -7.05 4.08
CA PHE A 264 20.23 -6.55 2.77
C PHE A 264 20.93 -5.19 2.89
N GLY A 265 20.97 -4.61 4.09
CA GLY A 265 21.76 -3.44 4.43
C GLY A 265 23.26 -3.64 4.21
N GLY A 266 23.95 -2.58 3.79
CA GLY A 266 25.41 -2.53 3.84
C GLY A 266 25.92 -2.33 5.27
N GLU A 267 27.22 -2.57 5.47
CA GLU A 267 27.86 -2.39 6.77
C GLU A 267 27.71 -0.94 7.27
N ASN A 268 27.47 -0.79 8.57
CA ASN A 268 27.17 0.51 9.20
C ASN A 268 25.95 1.25 8.61
N GLY A 269 25.05 0.56 7.92
CA GLY A 269 23.86 1.14 7.29
C GLY A 269 24.15 1.99 6.05
N LYS A 270 25.38 1.94 5.52
CA LYS A 270 25.80 2.59 4.27
C LYS A 270 25.76 1.58 3.11
N GLY A 271 24.98 1.88 2.09
CA GLY A 271 24.78 1.05 0.90
C GLY A 271 23.31 0.96 0.52
N THR A 272 23.02 0.61 -0.74
CA THR A 272 21.66 0.62 -1.30
C THR A 272 21.28 -0.76 -1.86
N GLY A 273 21.05 -1.74 -0.99
CA GLY A 273 20.50 -3.05 -1.41
C GLY A 273 19.06 -2.92 -1.91
N VAL A 274 18.86 -3.01 -3.23
CA VAL A 274 17.56 -2.97 -3.89
C VAL A 274 17.10 -4.39 -4.24
N VAL A 275 15.83 -4.73 -4.00
CA VAL A 275 15.19 -5.94 -4.56
C VAL A 275 14.23 -5.50 -5.67
N THR A 276 14.52 -5.86 -6.91
CA THR A 276 13.68 -5.60 -8.08
C THR A 276 13.01 -6.89 -8.54
N LEU A 277 11.68 -6.90 -8.55
CA LEU A 277 10.85 -8.01 -9.03
C LEU A 277 10.22 -7.62 -10.38
N GLU A 278 10.65 -8.24 -11.48
CA GLU A 278 9.99 -8.12 -12.79
C GLU A 278 8.86 -9.14 -12.93
N SER A 279 8.05 -9.03 -13.99
CA SER A 279 6.80 -9.76 -14.18
C SER A 279 6.87 -11.26 -13.88
N GLY A 280 5.88 -11.73 -13.11
CA GLY A 280 5.73 -13.11 -12.65
C GLY A 280 6.67 -13.50 -11.51
N SER A 281 7.65 -12.67 -11.14
CA SER A 281 8.61 -13.01 -10.10
C SER A 281 7.98 -13.00 -8.70
N ARG A 282 8.57 -13.78 -7.79
CA ARG A 282 8.09 -13.93 -6.41
C ARG A 282 9.19 -13.68 -5.39
N PHE A 283 8.89 -12.86 -4.38
CA PHE A 283 9.63 -12.82 -3.14
C PHE A 283 8.81 -13.52 -2.05
N SER A 284 9.42 -14.41 -1.28
CA SER A 284 8.77 -15.21 -0.24
C SER A 284 9.59 -15.18 1.04
N MET A 285 8.90 -14.99 2.16
CA MET A 285 9.45 -15.06 3.51
C MET A 285 8.58 -15.99 4.36
N THR A 286 9.18 -16.96 5.04
CA THR A 286 8.44 -17.90 5.89
C THR A 286 9.11 -18.12 7.26
N GLY A 287 8.26 -18.32 8.27
CA GLY A 287 8.68 -18.50 9.67
C GLY A 287 9.01 -17.21 10.41
N ALA A 288 9.28 -17.34 11.71
CA ALA A 288 9.58 -16.20 12.59
C ALA A 288 10.94 -15.58 12.25
N GLY A 289 10.93 -14.41 11.62
CA GLY A 289 12.14 -13.71 11.18
C GLY A 289 11.86 -12.30 10.69
N SER A 290 12.87 -11.43 10.82
CA SER A 290 12.84 -10.09 10.23
C SER A 290 13.76 -10.02 9.01
N VAL A 291 13.26 -9.46 7.92
CA VAL A 291 14.06 -9.03 6.77
C VAL A 291 14.07 -7.52 6.73
N SER A 292 15.26 -6.93 6.63
CA SER A 292 15.43 -5.48 6.42
C SER A 292 15.98 -5.21 5.03
N LEU A 293 15.14 -4.59 4.19
CA LEU A 293 15.45 -4.11 2.84
C LEU A 293 15.57 -2.60 2.82
N ILE A 294 16.46 -2.07 1.96
CA ILE A 294 16.60 -0.62 1.77
C ILE A 294 15.62 -0.12 0.71
N LYS A 295 15.30 -0.93 -0.30
CA LYS A 295 14.35 -0.62 -1.37
C LYS A 295 13.77 -1.89 -1.99
N VAL A 296 12.48 -1.88 -2.30
CA VAL A 296 11.78 -2.86 -3.15
C VAL A 296 11.14 -2.12 -4.31
N GLU A 297 11.33 -2.65 -5.52
CA GLU A 297 10.57 -2.30 -6.73
C GLU A 297 9.89 -3.56 -7.24
N ALA A 298 8.61 -3.48 -7.59
CA ALA A 298 7.78 -4.66 -7.84
C ALA A 298 6.82 -4.41 -8.99
N PHE A 299 6.96 -5.19 -10.07
CA PHE A 299 6.20 -5.05 -11.32
C PHE A 299 5.55 -6.39 -11.67
N ASP A 300 4.21 -6.46 -11.61
CA ASP A 300 3.41 -7.66 -11.92
C ASP A 300 3.89 -8.91 -11.14
N SER A 301 4.10 -8.76 -9.82
CA SER A 301 4.84 -9.71 -8.96
C SER A 301 4.17 -9.99 -7.61
N ASP A 302 4.51 -11.10 -6.95
CA ASP A 302 4.01 -11.49 -5.61
C ASP A 302 5.10 -11.35 -4.52
N VAL A 303 4.70 -10.81 -3.37
CA VAL A 303 5.50 -10.68 -2.14
C VAL A 303 4.75 -11.40 -1.02
N HIS A 304 5.17 -12.62 -0.72
CA HIS A 304 4.58 -13.44 0.33
C HIS A 304 5.33 -13.26 1.65
N VAL A 305 4.62 -12.86 2.70
CA VAL A 305 5.15 -12.70 4.07
C VAL A 305 4.35 -13.61 5.00
N GLY A 306 4.90 -14.79 5.29
CA GLY A 306 4.27 -15.84 6.10
C GLY A 306 4.14 -15.47 7.58
N SER A 307 3.38 -16.29 8.32
CA SER A 307 3.11 -16.06 9.75
C SER A 307 4.39 -15.88 10.58
N GLY A 308 4.41 -14.84 11.42
CA GLY A 308 5.55 -14.47 12.26
C GLY A 308 6.71 -13.76 11.52
N ALA A 309 6.67 -13.65 10.20
CA ALA A 309 7.67 -12.91 9.44
C ALA A 309 7.40 -11.39 9.43
N ILE A 310 8.45 -10.58 9.42
CA ILE A 310 8.38 -9.11 9.35
C ILE A 310 9.25 -8.62 8.19
N LEU A 311 8.62 -8.04 7.17
CA LEU A 311 9.30 -7.37 6.06
C LEU A 311 9.40 -5.88 6.36
N ASN A 312 10.60 -5.39 6.69
CA ASN A 312 10.89 -3.97 6.84
C ASN A 312 11.51 -3.46 5.54
N ALA A 313 10.79 -2.66 4.77
CA ALA A 313 11.25 -2.19 3.46
C ALA A 313 10.78 -0.77 3.13
N ARG A 314 11.54 -0.03 2.34
CA ARG A 314 11.00 1.08 1.54
C ARG A 314 10.47 0.49 0.23
N PHE A 315 9.25 0.82 -0.16
CA PHE A 315 8.72 0.47 -1.47
C PHE A 315 8.75 1.69 -2.38
N ASP A 316 9.31 1.55 -3.58
CA ASP A 316 9.35 2.57 -4.63
C ASP A 316 8.85 1.91 -5.92
N ASN A 317 8.20 2.66 -6.83
CA ASN A 317 7.80 2.17 -8.16
C ASN A 317 7.09 0.81 -8.15
N ILE A 318 5.95 0.74 -7.44
CA ILE A 318 5.17 -0.50 -7.31
C ILE A 318 4.05 -0.50 -8.36
N LYS A 319 4.01 -1.56 -9.17
CA LYS A 319 3.02 -1.75 -10.24
C LYS A 319 2.42 -3.15 -10.21
N ASN A 320 1.10 -3.25 -10.21
CA ASN A 320 0.37 -4.53 -10.32
C ASN A 320 0.85 -5.62 -9.32
N ALA A 321 1.32 -5.20 -8.14
CA ALA A 321 1.98 -6.09 -7.18
C ALA A 321 1.03 -6.60 -6.10
N LYS A 322 1.32 -7.79 -5.58
CA LYS A 322 0.54 -8.46 -4.54
C LYS A 322 1.40 -8.67 -3.30
N PHE A 323 0.83 -8.42 -2.14
CA PHE A 323 1.43 -8.65 -0.83
C PHE A 323 0.53 -9.60 -0.06
N THR A 324 1.01 -10.81 0.23
CA THR A 324 0.16 -11.93 0.71
C THR A 324 0.74 -12.58 1.96
N GLY A 325 -0.05 -13.39 2.68
CA GLY A 325 0.40 -14.18 3.83
C GLY A 325 -0.03 -13.61 5.19
N ASP A 326 0.45 -14.20 6.28
CA ASP A 326 -0.03 -13.91 7.64
C ASP A 326 0.94 -13.08 8.50
N GLY A 327 2.05 -12.61 7.90
CA GLY A 327 3.05 -11.80 8.57
C GLY A 327 2.77 -10.29 8.51
N LYS A 328 3.82 -9.52 8.79
CA LYS A 328 3.78 -8.05 8.87
C LYS A 328 4.63 -7.41 7.77
N VAL A 329 4.05 -6.45 7.06
CA VAL A 329 4.80 -5.55 6.14
C VAL A 329 4.95 -4.18 6.80
N ALA A 330 6.17 -3.78 7.11
CA ALA A 330 6.50 -2.46 7.64
C ALA A 330 7.18 -1.61 6.55
N TRP A 331 6.45 -0.60 6.07
CA TRP A 331 6.96 0.39 5.14
C TRP A 331 7.80 1.43 5.88
N VAL A 332 9.12 1.24 5.83
CA VAL A 332 10.10 2.12 6.49
C VAL A 332 10.50 3.24 5.54
N ASN A 333 10.26 4.49 5.95
CA ASN A 333 10.68 5.68 5.22
C ASN A 333 11.99 6.24 5.79
N ARG A 334 12.89 6.65 4.90
CA ARG A 334 14.16 7.35 5.22
C ARG A 334 14.35 8.62 4.37
N GLY A 335 13.27 9.32 4.02
CA GLY A 335 13.34 10.59 3.29
C GLY A 335 11.98 11.20 2.94
N THR A 336 11.97 12.14 2.00
CA THR A 336 10.74 12.67 1.39
C THR A 336 10.12 11.59 0.48
N PRO A 337 8.89 11.11 0.76
CA PRO A 337 8.32 10.01 0.01
C PRO A 337 7.89 10.48 -1.39
N THR A 338 8.37 9.80 -2.42
CA THR A 338 7.83 9.81 -3.78
C THR A 338 7.50 8.37 -4.16
N THR A 339 6.58 7.78 -3.41
CA THR A 339 6.01 6.47 -3.72
C THR A 339 5.18 6.59 -4.99
N PHE A 340 5.62 5.94 -6.07
CA PHE A 340 4.79 5.73 -7.24
C PHE A 340 4.06 4.40 -7.14
N LEU A 341 2.73 4.46 -7.07
CA LEU A 341 1.82 3.32 -7.24
C LEU A 341 1.17 3.43 -8.63
N ASP A 342 1.32 2.37 -9.43
CA ASP A 342 0.70 2.23 -10.76
C ASP A 342 -0.10 0.92 -10.83
N GLY A 343 -1.18 0.91 -11.62
CA GLY A 343 -2.08 -0.25 -11.71
C GLY A 343 -2.67 -0.69 -10.37
N ASN A 344 -2.95 -1.99 -10.20
CA ASN A 344 -3.64 -2.51 -9.01
C ASN A 344 -2.65 -3.12 -8.00
N VAL A 345 -2.55 -2.56 -6.80
CA VAL A 345 -1.67 -3.09 -5.75
C VAL A 345 -2.51 -3.67 -4.60
N TYR A 346 -2.30 -4.95 -4.27
CA TYR A 346 -3.10 -5.69 -3.30
C TYR A 346 -2.31 -5.97 -2.02
N PHE A 347 -2.84 -5.56 -0.87
CA PHE A 347 -2.30 -5.88 0.46
C PHE A 347 -3.26 -6.79 1.24
N ASN A 348 -2.87 -8.05 1.31
CA ASN A 348 -3.61 -9.16 1.92
C ASN A 348 -2.77 -9.84 3.02
N THR A 349 -2.09 -9.02 3.83
CA THR A 349 -1.21 -9.42 4.95
C THR A 349 -1.86 -9.12 6.30
N SER A 350 -1.61 -9.91 7.35
CA SER A 350 -2.26 -9.68 8.68
C SER A 350 -2.04 -8.27 9.24
N THR A 351 -0.85 -7.70 9.04
CA THR A 351 -0.53 -6.36 9.54
C THR A 351 0.31 -5.59 8.54
N MET A 352 0.02 -4.30 8.40
CA MET A 352 0.81 -3.36 7.63
C MET A 352 1.08 -2.07 8.41
N ASP A 353 2.34 -1.67 8.50
CA ASP A 353 2.72 -0.36 9.06
C ASP A 353 3.19 0.56 7.94
N PHE A 354 2.73 1.80 7.94
CA PHE A 354 3.24 2.90 7.13
C PHE A 354 3.72 4.02 8.04
N CYS A 355 4.78 4.73 7.68
CA CYS A 355 5.23 5.89 8.46
C CYS A 355 4.98 7.24 7.79
N ASN A 356 4.66 7.29 6.49
CA ASN A 356 4.05 8.43 5.76
C ASN A 356 3.76 7.96 4.32
N ILE A 357 2.52 8.10 3.83
CA ILE A 357 2.24 8.05 2.38
C ILE A 357 1.82 9.44 1.95
N ASN A 358 2.76 10.19 1.38
CA ASN A 358 2.43 11.41 0.68
C ASN A 358 2.66 11.17 -0.82
N ALA A 359 1.66 10.61 -1.50
CA ALA A 359 1.69 10.41 -2.95
C ALA A 359 1.55 11.77 -3.65
N LYS A 360 2.66 12.53 -3.70
CA LYS A 360 2.78 13.78 -4.48
C LYS A 360 3.36 13.46 -5.85
N GLY A 361 2.47 13.14 -6.78
CA GLY A 361 2.82 12.80 -8.15
C GLY A 361 1.76 11.87 -8.75
N ASN A 362 1.82 11.72 -10.07
CA ASN A 362 0.89 10.97 -10.91
C ASN A 362 0.77 9.47 -10.52
N THR A 363 0.07 9.16 -9.42
CA THR A 363 -0.16 7.79 -8.94
C THR A 363 -1.49 7.27 -9.45
N PHE A 364 -1.53 6.84 -10.72
CA PHE A 364 -2.73 6.37 -11.40
C PHE A 364 -3.25 4.98 -10.94
N GLY A 365 -2.71 4.44 -9.86
CA GLY A 365 -3.06 3.11 -9.37
C GLY A 365 -4.38 3.02 -8.58
N THR A 366 -4.69 1.82 -8.13
CA THR A 366 -5.70 1.54 -7.10
C THR A 366 -5.06 0.63 -6.05
N LEU A 367 -5.17 1.01 -4.78
CA LEU A 367 -4.56 0.30 -3.66
C LEU A 367 -5.66 -0.43 -2.88
N TYR A 368 -5.57 -1.76 -2.84
CA TYR A 368 -6.53 -2.66 -2.19
C TYR A 368 -5.96 -3.16 -0.86
N VAL A 369 -6.77 -3.18 0.19
CA VAL A 369 -6.43 -3.64 1.55
C VAL A 369 -7.51 -4.60 2.04
N GLY A 370 -7.11 -5.82 2.40
CA GLY A 370 -8.04 -6.86 2.87
C GLY A 370 -8.91 -7.51 1.80
N VAL A 371 -8.54 -7.32 0.53
CA VAL A 371 -9.12 -8.04 -0.62
C VAL A 371 -8.01 -8.40 -1.61
N ASP A 372 -8.07 -9.59 -2.21
CA ASP A 372 -7.15 -10.03 -3.28
C ASP A 372 -7.69 -9.75 -4.69
N GLU A 373 -6.93 -10.10 -5.73
CA GLU A 373 -7.36 -9.91 -7.13
C GLU A 373 -8.59 -10.73 -7.55
N ASN A 374 -8.99 -11.74 -6.75
CA ASN A 374 -10.15 -12.59 -6.99
C ASN A 374 -11.38 -12.15 -6.18
N GLY A 375 -11.25 -11.09 -5.36
CA GLY A 375 -12.30 -10.64 -4.44
C GLY A 375 -12.35 -11.38 -3.10
N ASN A 376 -11.40 -12.27 -2.81
CA ASN A 376 -11.36 -12.95 -1.50
C ASN A 376 -10.97 -11.96 -0.41
N LYS A 377 -11.75 -11.96 0.67
CA LYS A 377 -11.62 -11.00 1.78
C LYS A 377 -10.76 -11.54 2.91
N LYS A 378 -10.00 -10.66 3.57
CA LYS A 378 -9.22 -10.94 4.77
C LYS A 378 -9.14 -9.72 5.67
N GLN A 379 -9.13 -9.94 6.98
CA GLN A 379 -8.88 -8.88 7.94
C GLN A 379 -7.40 -8.46 7.91
N VAL A 380 -7.16 -7.18 7.66
CA VAL A 380 -5.84 -6.53 7.70
C VAL A 380 -5.85 -5.42 8.73
N THR A 381 -4.81 -5.32 9.56
CA THR A 381 -4.58 -4.14 10.41
C THR A 381 -3.54 -3.23 9.77
N LEU A 382 -3.94 -2.05 9.34
CA LEU A 382 -3.07 -1.04 8.74
C LEU A 382 -2.86 0.12 9.73
N THR A 383 -1.61 0.39 10.11
CA THR A 383 -1.24 1.50 11.01
C THR A 383 -0.39 2.53 10.27
N ALA A 384 -0.85 3.78 10.18
CA ALA A 384 -0.03 4.90 9.72
C ALA A 384 0.56 5.66 10.92
N SER A 385 1.79 5.30 11.31
CA SER A 385 2.53 5.79 12.47
C SER A 385 3.67 6.73 12.06
N GLY A 386 3.41 8.03 12.07
CA GLY A 386 4.45 9.05 11.80
C GLY A 386 4.05 10.18 10.84
N GLY A 387 2.80 10.22 10.37
CA GLY A 387 2.29 11.37 9.63
C GLY A 387 1.07 11.08 8.77
N GLU A 388 1.00 11.77 7.64
CA GLU A 388 -0.17 11.83 6.78
C GLU A 388 -0.27 10.63 5.83
N PHE A 389 -1.48 10.12 5.65
CA PHE A 389 -1.87 9.25 4.53
C PHE A 389 -2.64 10.10 3.52
N GLN A 390 -2.12 10.24 2.30
CA GLN A 390 -2.73 11.00 1.21
C GLN A 390 -2.58 10.27 -0.12
N MET A 391 -3.71 9.94 -0.74
CA MET A 391 -3.79 9.51 -2.14
C MET A 391 -4.45 10.64 -2.94
N ASN A 392 -3.71 11.25 -3.88
CA ASN A 392 -4.13 12.46 -4.61
C ASN A 392 -4.65 12.18 -6.04
N ASP A 393 -4.22 11.08 -6.67
CA ASP A 393 -4.46 10.80 -8.10
C ASP A 393 -4.91 9.34 -8.39
N GLY A 394 -5.33 8.60 -7.36
CA GLY A 394 -5.81 7.23 -7.47
C GLY A 394 -6.65 6.79 -6.26
N SER A 395 -7.27 5.61 -6.34
CA SER A 395 -8.29 5.15 -5.37
C SER A 395 -7.75 4.22 -4.29
N PHE A 396 -8.44 4.22 -3.14
CA PHE A 396 -8.18 3.29 -2.04
C PHE A 396 -9.39 2.39 -1.80
N VAL A 397 -9.18 1.08 -1.70
CA VAL A 397 -10.22 0.07 -1.46
C VAL A 397 -9.85 -0.69 -0.18
N ILE A 398 -10.67 -0.56 0.86
CA ILE A 398 -10.52 -1.27 2.13
C ILE A 398 -11.72 -2.20 2.27
N ASP A 399 -11.48 -3.49 2.50
CA ASP A 399 -12.55 -4.47 2.72
C ASP A 399 -12.09 -5.58 3.68
N GLY A 400 -12.95 -6.57 3.94
CA GLY A 400 -12.62 -7.79 4.67
C GLY A 400 -12.56 -7.63 6.20
N ASN A 401 -13.33 -6.70 6.75
CA ASN A 401 -13.30 -6.33 8.18
C ASN A 401 -11.92 -5.77 8.60
N SER A 402 -11.24 -5.09 7.68
CA SER A 402 -9.92 -4.49 7.91
C SER A 402 -10.01 -3.20 8.72
N THR A 403 -8.98 -2.94 9.52
CA THR A 403 -8.88 -1.75 10.35
C THR A 403 -7.69 -0.90 9.89
N VAL A 404 -7.98 0.32 9.47
CA VAL A 404 -7.01 1.38 9.16
C VAL A 404 -6.95 2.35 10.33
N SER A 405 -5.75 2.67 10.82
CA SER A 405 -5.56 3.64 11.91
C SER A 405 -4.44 4.62 11.57
N ALA A 406 -4.77 5.89 11.38
CA ALA A 406 -3.81 6.96 11.08
C ALA A 406 -3.64 7.91 12.29
N SER A 407 -2.40 8.12 12.72
CA SER A 407 -2.11 8.95 13.90
C SER A 407 -2.41 10.43 13.72
N SER A 408 -2.49 10.91 12.48
CA SER A 408 -2.91 12.28 12.16
C SER A 408 -3.91 12.32 11.01
N VAL A 409 -3.44 12.49 9.78
CA VAL A 409 -4.26 12.84 8.62
C VAL A 409 -4.50 11.64 7.72
N PHE A 410 -5.72 11.52 7.19
CA PHE A 410 -6.08 10.45 6.26
C PHE A 410 -7.01 10.99 5.16
N ASN A 411 -6.52 11.06 3.91
CA ASN A 411 -7.24 11.69 2.79
C ASN A 411 -7.44 10.74 1.59
N TRP A 412 -8.69 10.56 1.16
CA TRP A 412 -9.09 9.99 -0.15
C TRP A 412 -9.36 11.11 -1.15
N ALA A 413 -8.29 11.80 -1.53
CA ALA A 413 -8.34 13.00 -2.33
C ALA A 413 -8.18 12.63 -3.82
N GLU A 414 -9.12 11.91 -4.42
CA GLU A 414 -8.97 11.51 -5.83
C GLU A 414 -9.31 12.65 -6.82
N LYS A 415 -8.31 13.08 -7.60
CA LYS A 415 -8.45 14.13 -8.64
C LYS A 415 -9.22 13.68 -9.89
N ASN A 416 -9.25 12.38 -10.18
CA ASN A 416 -9.90 11.83 -11.36
C ASN A 416 -11.21 11.13 -11.00
N VAL A 417 -12.35 11.76 -11.32
CA VAL A 417 -13.70 11.22 -11.03
C VAL A 417 -14.00 9.86 -11.68
N ALA A 418 -13.14 9.36 -12.59
CA ALA A 418 -13.30 8.07 -13.26
C ALA A 418 -12.98 6.85 -12.39
N LYS A 419 -12.33 7.02 -11.23
CA LYS A 419 -12.21 5.95 -10.23
C LYS A 419 -12.75 6.45 -8.89
N LYS A 420 -12.91 5.51 -7.95
CA LYS A 420 -13.68 5.69 -6.72
C LYS A 420 -13.07 4.87 -5.60
N SER A 421 -12.88 5.48 -4.44
CA SER A 421 -12.45 4.77 -3.24
C SER A 421 -13.61 3.99 -2.62
N TYR A 422 -13.32 2.89 -1.92
CA TYR A 422 -14.34 2.06 -1.28
C TYR A 422 -13.93 1.71 0.15
N LEU A 423 -14.86 1.84 1.10
CA LEU A 423 -14.75 1.28 2.43
C LEU A 423 -15.86 0.25 2.63
N GLY A 424 -15.52 -1.04 2.58
CA GLY A 424 -16.45 -2.14 2.73
C GLY A 424 -17.05 -2.28 4.13
N ALA A 425 -18.25 -2.86 4.19
CA ALA A 425 -18.96 -3.13 5.43
C ALA A 425 -18.09 -3.92 6.42
N GLY A 426 -18.19 -3.57 7.71
CA GLY A 426 -17.36 -4.15 8.78
C GLY A 426 -15.90 -3.68 8.83
N SER A 427 -15.41 -2.96 7.82
CA SER A 427 -14.08 -2.34 7.86
C SER A 427 -14.12 -1.00 8.58
N THR A 428 -13.05 -0.63 9.27
CA THR A 428 -12.98 0.58 10.12
C THR A 428 -11.80 1.46 9.74
N VAL A 429 -12.00 2.78 9.71
CA VAL A 429 -10.96 3.81 9.56
C VAL A 429 -10.95 4.68 10.81
N ASN A 430 -9.83 4.73 11.54
CA ASN A 430 -9.61 5.61 12.68
C ASN A 430 -8.61 6.71 12.30
N VAL A 431 -8.95 7.98 12.56
CA VAL A 431 -8.17 9.15 12.15
C VAL A 431 -7.92 10.06 13.36
N GLY A 432 -6.64 10.31 13.67
CA GLY A 432 -6.22 11.05 14.85
C GLY A 432 -6.49 12.56 14.79
N THR A 433 -6.39 13.19 13.63
CA THR A 433 -6.66 14.63 13.47
C THR A 433 -7.79 14.91 12.49
N HIS A 434 -7.58 14.80 11.17
CA HIS A 434 -8.61 15.16 10.20
C HIS A 434 -8.57 14.31 8.92
N SER A 435 -9.69 14.28 8.21
CA SER A 435 -9.88 13.51 6.97
C SER A 435 -10.61 14.31 5.90
N ARG A 436 -10.29 14.01 4.64
CA ARG A 436 -10.99 14.49 3.45
C ARG A 436 -11.27 13.34 2.51
N ILE A 437 -12.48 13.28 1.98
CA ILE A 437 -12.93 12.24 1.06
C ILE A 437 -13.57 12.92 -0.14
N ASN A 438 -12.98 12.77 -1.33
CA ASN A 438 -13.49 13.41 -2.55
C ASN A 438 -14.49 12.50 -3.28
N VAL A 439 -14.05 11.30 -3.69
CA VAL A 439 -14.86 10.37 -4.50
C VAL A 439 -14.83 8.97 -3.87
N ALA A 440 -15.92 8.55 -3.23
CA ALA A 440 -15.97 7.28 -2.50
C ALA A 440 -17.37 6.65 -2.37
N ASP A 441 -17.41 5.33 -2.20
CA ASP A 441 -18.52 4.55 -1.63
C ASP A 441 -18.13 4.14 -0.19
N ILE A 442 -18.96 4.46 0.80
CA ILE A 442 -18.68 4.24 2.22
C ILE A 442 -19.74 3.30 2.80
N ALA A 443 -19.37 2.07 3.13
CA ALA A 443 -20.21 1.07 3.81
C ALA A 443 -19.68 0.67 5.21
N GLY A 444 -18.41 0.96 5.51
CA GLY A 444 -17.80 0.68 6.81
C GLY A 444 -17.85 1.85 7.79
N THR A 445 -17.05 1.74 8.86
CA THR A 445 -16.99 2.71 9.96
C THR A 445 -15.86 3.74 9.77
N ILE A 446 -16.12 5.03 9.99
CA ILE A 446 -15.11 6.09 10.02
C ILE A 446 -15.17 6.82 11.37
N ASN A 447 -14.08 6.79 12.13
CA ASN A 447 -13.93 7.48 13.40
C ASN A 447 -12.87 8.57 13.27
N VAL A 448 -13.20 9.83 13.59
CA VAL A 448 -12.27 10.98 13.56
C VAL A 448 -12.21 11.63 14.95
N LYS A 449 -11.00 11.95 15.43
CA LYS A 449 -10.74 12.40 16.82
C LYS A 449 -10.21 13.83 17.01
N GLY A 450 -10.13 14.63 15.95
CA GLY A 450 -9.62 16.00 16.03
C GLY A 450 -10.16 16.89 14.91
N GLY A 451 -9.54 18.04 14.69
CA GLY A 451 -9.88 18.94 13.59
C GLY A 451 -8.65 19.66 13.04
N ALA A 452 -8.82 20.32 11.89
CA ALA A 452 -7.82 21.20 11.31
C ALA A 452 -8.43 22.49 10.79
N GLN A 453 -7.74 23.59 11.08
CA GLN A 453 -7.90 24.87 10.40
C GLN A 453 -6.94 24.92 9.21
N THR A 454 -7.49 25.10 8.01
CA THR A 454 -6.68 25.37 6.81
C THR A 454 -6.23 26.83 6.79
N ALA A 455 -5.20 27.13 5.99
CA ALA A 455 -4.73 28.49 5.70
C ALA A 455 -5.77 29.40 5.01
N TYR A 456 -7.01 28.92 4.80
CA TYR A 456 -8.11 29.62 4.15
C TYR A 456 -9.39 29.61 5.00
N GLY A 457 -9.28 29.37 6.30
CA GLY A 457 -10.40 29.45 7.25
C GLY A 457 -11.39 28.28 7.20
N TRP A 458 -11.13 27.23 6.41
CA TRP A 458 -11.88 25.99 6.54
C TRP A 458 -11.43 25.28 7.82
N ASN A 459 -12.32 25.23 8.82
CA ASN A 459 -12.20 24.40 10.00
C ASN A 459 -13.03 23.13 9.77
N TYR A 460 -12.44 21.94 9.78
CA TYR A 460 -13.16 20.67 9.70
C TYR A 460 -12.42 19.53 10.41
N ALA A 461 -13.17 18.52 10.85
CA ALA A 461 -12.64 17.22 11.25
C ALA A 461 -12.73 16.23 10.08
N LEU A 462 -13.88 16.17 9.43
CA LEU A 462 -14.14 15.37 8.24
C LEU A 462 -14.75 16.24 7.14
N ALA A 463 -14.23 16.16 5.92
CA ALA A 463 -14.82 16.84 4.77
C ALA A 463 -15.15 15.89 3.61
N PHE A 464 -16.33 16.07 3.00
CA PHE A 464 -16.82 15.28 1.87
C PHE A 464 -16.88 16.09 0.57
N GLY A 465 -16.51 15.44 -0.55
CA GLY A 465 -16.39 16.02 -1.88
C GLY A 465 -15.30 17.09 -2.04
N VAL A 466 -14.29 17.08 -1.15
CA VAL A 466 -13.20 18.07 -1.14
C VAL A 466 -11.86 17.45 -1.54
N LEU A 467 -11.36 17.81 -2.73
CA LEU A 467 -10.01 17.43 -3.18
C LEU A 467 -8.89 18.28 -2.55
N TYR A 468 -8.96 19.60 -2.73
CA TYR A 468 -7.98 20.57 -2.25
C TYR A 468 -8.69 21.77 -1.64
N THR A 469 -8.09 22.33 -0.59
CA THR A 469 -8.58 23.54 0.08
C THR A 469 -7.90 24.82 -0.45
N THR A 470 -7.06 24.72 -1.50
CA THR A 470 -6.32 25.87 -2.07
C THR A 470 -7.15 26.67 -3.08
N LYS A 471 -6.94 27.99 -3.08
CA LYS A 471 -7.72 29.08 -3.73
C LYS A 471 -8.17 28.94 -5.21
N LYS A 472 -7.85 27.87 -5.94
CA LYS A 472 -8.20 27.73 -7.37
C LYS A 472 -8.72 26.35 -7.79
N ASN A 473 -8.55 25.32 -6.95
CA ASN A 473 -8.67 23.91 -7.38
C ASN A 473 -9.56 23.07 -6.45
N ALA A 474 -10.57 23.67 -5.82
CA ALA A 474 -11.58 22.94 -5.05
C ALA A 474 -12.50 22.16 -6.03
N GLN A 475 -12.03 21.01 -6.49
CA GLN A 475 -12.83 20.08 -7.29
C GLN A 475 -13.85 19.40 -6.37
N GLN A 476 -15.10 19.36 -6.85
CA GLN A 476 -16.19 18.61 -6.24
C GLN A 476 -16.07 17.14 -6.61
N GLY A 477 -16.38 16.26 -5.67
CA GLY A 477 -16.50 14.83 -5.89
C GLY A 477 -17.88 14.29 -5.48
N ASN A 478 -18.09 13.01 -5.77
CA ASN A 478 -19.32 12.29 -5.45
C ASN A 478 -19.03 11.30 -4.31
N VAL A 479 -19.68 11.51 -3.15
CA VAL A 479 -19.57 10.61 -2.00
C VAL A 479 -20.91 9.95 -1.73
N ASN A 480 -20.93 8.63 -1.81
CA ASN A 480 -22.07 7.82 -1.41
C ASN A 480 -21.81 7.24 -0.03
N ILE A 481 -22.73 7.47 0.90
CA ILE A 481 -22.76 6.82 2.20
C ILE A 481 -23.87 5.76 2.12
N LEU A 482 -23.49 4.50 2.34
CA LEU A 482 -24.32 3.32 2.18
C LEU A 482 -25.00 2.95 3.51
N ASP A 483 -25.99 2.07 3.45
CA ASP A 483 -26.86 1.66 4.55
C ASP A 483 -26.13 1.14 5.79
N THR A 484 -25.06 0.36 5.60
CA THR A 484 -24.26 -0.20 6.70
C THR A 484 -23.22 0.76 7.29
N ALA A 485 -23.06 1.97 6.74
CA ALA A 485 -22.02 2.90 7.16
C ALA A 485 -22.23 3.41 8.60
N GLU A 486 -21.14 3.77 9.27
CA GLU A 486 -21.19 4.49 10.54
C GLU A 486 -20.06 5.53 10.60
N ILE A 487 -20.38 6.79 10.90
CA ILE A 487 -19.41 7.88 10.87
C ILE A 487 -19.48 8.62 12.21
N ASN A 488 -18.43 8.51 13.01
CA ASN A 488 -18.32 9.12 14.33
C ASN A 488 -17.23 10.20 14.34
N VAL A 489 -17.61 11.47 14.46
CA VAL A 489 -16.67 12.60 14.50
C VAL A 489 -16.67 13.22 15.89
N ASN A 490 -15.75 12.74 16.74
CA ASN A 490 -15.62 13.19 18.12
C ASN A 490 -14.48 14.21 18.25
N LEU A 491 -14.75 15.37 18.87
CA LEU A 491 -13.71 16.33 19.24
C LEU A 491 -13.50 16.22 20.74
N ASP A 492 -12.52 15.42 21.15
CA ASP A 492 -12.29 15.10 22.55
C ASP A 492 -11.82 16.31 23.41
N ASP A 493 -11.37 17.45 22.82
CA ASP A 493 -10.72 18.51 23.63
C ASP A 493 -10.62 19.96 23.02
N VAL A 494 -11.49 20.38 22.09
CA VAL A 494 -11.36 21.73 21.46
C VAL A 494 -12.47 22.70 21.89
N SER A 495 -12.16 23.52 22.89
CA SER A 495 -13.09 24.46 23.57
C SER A 495 -13.38 25.77 22.82
N THR A 496 -13.18 25.85 21.51
CA THR A 496 -13.43 27.06 20.70
C THR A 496 -14.59 26.86 19.71
N SER A 497 -15.58 27.76 19.80
CA SER A 497 -16.90 27.73 19.16
C SER A 497 -16.95 27.90 17.64
N GLU A 498 -15.80 27.79 16.96
CA GLU A 498 -15.63 28.13 15.53
C GLU A 498 -15.23 26.93 14.65
N ASN A 499 -15.04 25.75 15.23
CA ASN A 499 -14.66 24.56 14.46
C ASN A 499 -15.90 23.78 14.01
N ALA A 500 -16.13 23.69 12.71
CA ALA A 500 -17.07 22.72 12.17
C ALA A 500 -16.48 21.31 12.27
N ASN A 501 -17.33 20.30 12.48
CA ASN A 501 -16.91 18.90 12.47
C ASN A 501 -16.99 18.34 11.06
N PHE A 502 -18.11 18.61 10.39
CA PHE A 502 -18.36 18.20 9.02
C PHE A 502 -18.30 19.41 8.09
N ALA A 503 -17.64 19.25 6.95
CA ALA A 503 -17.74 20.18 5.82
C ALA A 503 -18.11 19.42 4.55
N ILE A 504 -19.09 19.91 3.78
CA ILE A 504 -19.46 19.30 2.51
C ILE A 504 -19.34 20.30 1.35
N LEU A 505 -18.88 19.79 0.21
CA LEU A 505 -18.75 20.50 -1.06
C LEU A 505 -18.89 19.49 -2.20
N GLY A 506 -19.85 19.64 -3.12
CA GLY A 506 -20.10 18.64 -4.17
C GLY A 506 -21.31 17.76 -3.87
N ASN A 507 -21.34 16.53 -4.37
CA ASN A 507 -22.53 15.68 -4.32
C ASN A 507 -22.39 14.59 -3.25
N ILE A 508 -23.21 14.65 -2.21
CA ILE A 508 -23.23 13.69 -1.11
C ILE A 508 -24.61 13.02 -1.09
N THR A 509 -24.65 11.69 -1.22
CA THR A 509 -25.88 10.90 -1.09
C THR A 509 -25.74 9.96 0.09
N SER A 510 -26.61 10.09 1.10
CA SER A 510 -26.62 9.24 2.29
C SER A 510 -27.83 8.31 2.32
N ASN A 511 -27.56 7.04 2.57
CA ASN A 511 -28.53 5.99 2.84
C ASN A 511 -28.27 5.33 4.22
N ALA A 512 -27.34 5.88 5.00
CA ALA A 512 -26.92 5.32 6.30
C ALA A 512 -28.11 5.22 7.27
N GLY A 513 -28.13 4.17 8.10
CA GLY A 513 -29.22 3.98 9.07
C GLY A 513 -29.39 5.12 10.09
N GLU A 514 -30.50 5.08 10.83
CA GLU A 514 -30.86 6.06 11.85
C GLU A 514 -29.73 6.35 12.84
N GLY A 515 -29.40 7.64 12.96
CA GLY A 515 -28.34 8.17 13.81
C GLY A 515 -26.93 7.66 13.49
N LYS A 516 -26.66 7.09 12.31
CA LYS A 516 -25.34 6.50 12.00
C LYS A 516 -24.24 7.52 11.72
N ILE A 517 -24.57 8.79 11.47
CA ILE A 517 -23.58 9.86 11.24
C ILE A 517 -23.66 10.86 12.39
N LYS A 518 -22.68 10.82 13.29
CA LYS A 518 -22.69 11.54 14.58
C LYS A 518 -21.54 12.53 14.70
N SER A 519 -21.80 13.63 15.40
CA SER A 519 -20.76 14.53 15.93
C SER A 519 -20.83 14.70 17.44
N GLY A 520 -19.85 15.41 18.02
CA GLY A 520 -19.96 15.97 19.37
C GLY A 520 -21.08 17.03 19.50
N GLN A 521 -21.26 17.54 20.71
CA GLN A 521 -22.35 18.46 21.06
C GLN A 521 -22.20 19.89 20.49
N TYR A 522 -20.99 20.35 20.20
CA TYR A 522 -20.71 21.74 19.80
C TYR A 522 -20.32 21.87 18.33
N SER A 523 -20.82 20.94 17.52
CA SER A 523 -20.18 20.52 16.28
C SER A 523 -20.98 20.90 15.05
N LYS A 524 -20.57 21.98 14.37
CA LYS A 524 -21.27 22.47 13.18
C LYS A 524 -21.15 21.48 12.01
N PHE A 525 -22.26 21.26 11.30
CA PHE A 525 -22.27 20.64 9.97
C PHE A 525 -22.36 21.74 8.91
N LEU A 526 -21.29 21.97 8.16
CA LEU A 526 -21.15 23.12 7.28
C LEU A 526 -21.28 22.74 5.80
N ILE A 527 -22.26 23.31 5.12
CA ILE A 527 -22.53 23.15 3.70
C ILE A 527 -21.95 24.36 2.96
N ARG A 528 -20.96 24.14 2.08
CA ARG A 528 -20.27 25.20 1.34
C ARG A 528 -20.53 25.10 -0.17
N SER A 529 -20.42 26.22 -0.87
CA SER A 529 -20.24 26.26 -2.32
C SER A 529 -18.77 26.39 -2.72
N ASN A 530 -18.49 26.22 -4.01
CA ASN A 530 -17.23 26.66 -4.57
C ASN A 530 -17.32 28.17 -4.92
N ILE A 531 -16.88 29.03 -4.01
CA ILE A 531 -16.84 30.49 -4.20
C ILE A 531 -16.07 30.95 -5.46
N TRP A 532 -15.27 30.07 -6.08
CA TRP A 532 -14.51 30.34 -7.31
C TRP A 532 -15.16 29.79 -8.58
N ASN A 533 -16.13 28.87 -8.45
CA ASN A 533 -17.02 28.52 -9.55
C ASN A 533 -18.49 28.60 -9.10
N PRO A 534 -19.16 29.74 -9.29
CA PRO A 534 -20.53 29.95 -8.81
C PRO A 534 -21.59 29.14 -9.58
N GLU A 535 -21.21 28.44 -10.66
CA GLU A 535 -22.07 27.46 -11.35
C GLU A 535 -22.09 26.09 -10.63
N HIS A 536 -21.14 25.84 -9.73
CA HIS A 536 -21.07 24.60 -8.96
C HIS A 536 -22.03 24.62 -7.76
N GLN A 537 -23.10 23.83 -7.87
CA GLN A 537 -24.01 23.52 -6.77
C GLN A 537 -23.42 22.42 -5.88
N THR A 538 -23.59 22.53 -4.57
CA THR A 538 -23.36 21.43 -3.61
C THR A 538 -24.68 20.73 -3.35
N VAL A 539 -24.75 19.42 -3.57
CA VAL A 539 -25.96 18.61 -3.41
C VAL A 539 -25.83 17.71 -2.18
N LEU A 540 -26.79 17.79 -1.26
CA LEU A 540 -26.93 16.82 -0.16
C LEU A 540 -28.26 16.09 -0.30
N THR A 541 -28.20 14.77 -0.44
CA THR A 541 -29.36 13.89 -0.54
C THR A 541 -29.43 12.96 0.67
N LEU A 542 -30.54 13.02 1.42
CA LEU A 542 -30.82 12.22 2.61
C LEU A 542 -31.96 11.24 2.31
N ASN A 543 -31.64 9.99 1.99
CA ASN A 543 -32.62 8.98 1.57
C ASN A 543 -33.22 8.19 2.73
N SER A 544 -32.54 8.13 3.88
CA SER A 544 -32.87 7.27 5.02
C SER A 544 -33.28 8.08 6.24
N LYS A 545 -34.15 7.51 7.08
CA LYS A 545 -34.58 8.08 8.36
C LYS A 545 -33.41 8.57 9.21
N ASP A 546 -33.47 9.84 9.62
CA ASP A 546 -32.65 10.43 10.69
C ASP A 546 -31.15 10.08 10.62
N ALA A 547 -30.58 9.98 9.41
CA ALA A 547 -29.24 9.42 9.20
C ALA A 547 -28.12 10.23 9.89
N PHE A 548 -28.33 11.54 10.01
CA PHE A 548 -27.44 12.48 10.66
C PHE A 548 -27.98 12.86 12.05
N ALA A 549 -27.10 12.84 13.05
CA ALA A 549 -27.32 13.34 14.40
C ALA A 549 -26.16 14.28 14.76
N VAL A 550 -26.23 15.51 14.25
CA VAL A 550 -25.13 16.49 14.25
C VAL A 550 -25.57 17.85 14.79
N GLY A 551 -24.68 18.57 15.48
CA GLY A 551 -24.95 19.94 15.93
C GLY A 551 -25.56 20.13 17.32
N GLY A 552 -25.46 19.16 18.23
CA GLY A 552 -25.87 19.35 19.63
C GLY A 552 -27.04 18.50 20.12
N ALA A 553 -27.66 17.73 19.22
CA ALA A 553 -28.61 16.67 19.49
C ALA A 553 -28.10 15.63 20.51
N ALA A 554 -28.32 15.88 21.81
CA ALA A 554 -27.87 14.99 22.87
C ALA A 554 -28.75 13.74 23.05
N SER A 555 -29.98 13.73 22.50
CA SER A 555 -30.95 12.65 22.74
C SER A 555 -32.06 12.44 21.70
N GLN A 556 -32.24 13.34 20.71
CA GLN A 556 -33.27 13.25 19.67
C GLN A 556 -32.68 13.73 18.34
N ALA A 557 -33.15 13.20 17.21
CA ALA A 557 -32.46 13.22 15.91
C ALA A 557 -32.41 14.59 15.17
N GLU A 558 -32.55 15.70 15.89
CA GLU A 558 -32.57 17.05 15.32
C GLU A 558 -31.18 17.46 14.79
N SER A 559 -30.98 17.32 13.48
CA SER A 559 -29.75 17.82 12.84
C SER A 559 -29.77 19.34 12.64
N THR A 560 -28.66 19.99 12.96
CA THR A 560 -28.42 21.41 12.64
C THR A 560 -27.43 21.56 11.49
N PHE A 561 -27.89 22.19 10.40
CA PHE A 561 -27.08 22.49 9.22
C PHE A 561 -26.74 23.98 9.18
N TYR A 562 -25.50 24.29 8.82
CA TYR A 562 -25.02 25.65 8.60
C TYR A 562 -24.68 25.82 7.12
N LEU A 563 -25.24 26.83 6.45
CA LEU A 563 -24.88 27.20 5.09
C LEU A 563 -23.89 28.37 5.11
N ASP A 564 -22.84 28.26 4.30
CA ASP A 564 -21.81 29.28 4.14
C ASP A 564 -22.30 30.47 3.31
N SER A 565 -21.66 31.62 3.47
CA SER A 565 -21.96 32.78 2.64
C SER A 565 -21.65 32.52 1.17
N SER A 566 -22.53 32.94 0.25
CA SER A 566 -22.50 32.60 -1.20
C SER A 566 -22.71 31.11 -1.55
N ALA A 567 -23.37 30.34 -0.70
CA ALA A 567 -23.65 28.92 -0.96
C ALA A 567 -24.72 28.68 -2.07
N ASN A 568 -24.29 28.24 -3.25
CA ASN A 568 -25.12 27.53 -4.22
C ASN A 568 -25.27 26.06 -3.77
N VAL A 569 -26.47 25.71 -3.30
CA VAL A 569 -26.78 24.44 -2.64
C VAL A 569 -28.10 23.89 -3.14
N LYS A 570 -28.20 22.56 -3.18
CA LYS A 570 -29.45 21.83 -3.26
C LYS A 570 -29.51 20.78 -2.16
N LEU A 571 -30.51 20.90 -1.30
CA LEU A 571 -30.87 19.87 -0.33
C LEU A 571 -31.99 19.02 -0.95
N VAL A 572 -31.96 17.71 -0.70
CA VAL A 572 -33.01 16.74 -1.06
C VAL A 572 -33.19 15.82 0.14
N ILE A 573 -34.32 15.91 0.83
CA ILE A 573 -34.50 15.33 2.17
C ILE A 573 -35.84 14.59 2.22
N ASN A 574 -35.81 13.27 2.42
CA ASN A 574 -36.98 12.39 2.60
C ASN A 574 -37.74 12.73 3.91
N GLU A 575 -39.08 12.61 3.91
CA GLU A 575 -39.97 12.72 5.09
C GLU A 575 -39.50 12.08 6.38
N GLU A 576 -38.74 11.00 6.31
CA GLU A 576 -38.26 10.33 7.51
C GLU A 576 -37.10 11.07 8.23
N ASN A 577 -36.67 12.27 7.78
CA ASN A 577 -35.58 13.03 8.42
C ASN A 577 -36.10 14.23 9.22
N ASN A 578 -35.80 14.25 10.53
CA ASN A 578 -36.06 15.39 11.39
C ASN A 578 -34.93 16.45 11.30
N ILE A 579 -35.23 17.60 10.69
CA ILE A 579 -34.30 18.71 10.52
C ILE A 579 -34.62 19.80 11.54
N GLY A 580 -33.79 19.92 12.58
CA GLY A 580 -34.05 20.84 13.69
C GLY A 580 -33.79 22.31 13.36
N THR A 581 -32.69 22.61 12.66
CA THR A 581 -32.32 24.00 12.31
C THR A 581 -31.49 24.08 11.04
N ILE A 582 -31.75 25.09 10.22
CA ILE A 582 -30.94 25.46 9.05
C ILE A 582 -30.51 26.91 9.24
N ASP A 583 -29.25 27.10 9.64
CA ASP A 583 -28.64 28.40 9.90
C ASP A 583 -27.89 28.91 8.65
N PHE A 584 -28.03 30.20 8.35
CA PHE A 584 -27.47 30.85 7.17
C PHE A 584 -26.42 31.87 7.63
N ALA A 585 -25.16 31.44 7.69
CA ALA A 585 -24.09 32.26 8.25
C ALA A 585 -23.68 33.37 7.27
N ASP A 586 -24.07 34.62 7.57
CA ASP A 586 -23.78 35.85 6.81
C ASP A 586 -24.06 35.72 5.30
N ALA A 587 -25.12 34.98 4.93
CA ALA A 587 -25.24 34.45 3.58
C ALA A 587 -25.94 35.37 2.56
N PHE A 588 -25.15 35.87 1.62
CA PHE A 588 -25.65 36.27 0.30
C PHE A 588 -26.08 35.03 -0.48
N ILE A 589 -27.38 34.79 -0.60
CA ILE A 589 -27.92 33.68 -1.39
C ILE A 589 -28.08 34.18 -2.83
N LYS A 590 -27.47 33.45 -3.78
CA LYS A 590 -27.46 33.84 -5.19
C LYS A 590 -28.73 33.34 -5.89
N ASP A 591 -29.29 34.17 -6.78
CA ASP A 591 -30.41 33.79 -7.64
C ASP A 591 -30.18 32.42 -8.29
N GLY A 592 -31.09 31.47 -8.02
CA GLY A 592 -31.04 30.10 -8.52
C GLY A 592 -30.55 29.02 -7.53
N SER A 593 -30.35 29.33 -6.25
CA SER A 593 -30.25 28.31 -5.20
C SER A 593 -31.63 27.73 -4.86
N ASP A 594 -31.78 26.40 -4.97
CA ASP A 594 -33.04 25.69 -4.70
C ASP A 594 -32.94 24.82 -3.44
N ILE A 595 -33.79 25.06 -2.43
CA ILE A 595 -33.95 24.16 -1.30
C ILE A 595 -35.24 23.35 -1.53
N ILE A 596 -35.08 22.05 -1.79
CA ILE A 596 -36.18 21.17 -2.20
C ILE A 596 -36.46 20.15 -1.10
N PHE A 597 -37.62 20.30 -0.46
CA PHE A 597 -38.17 19.34 0.50
C PHE A 597 -39.11 18.41 -0.28
N ALA A 598 -38.50 17.38 -0.88
CA ALA A 598 -39.18 16.39 -1.71
C ALA A 598 -39.71 15.23 -0.86
N ASP A 599 -40.94 14.79 -1.15
CA ASP A 599 -41.65 13.76 -0.38
C ASP A 599 -41.49 13.95 1.15
N THR A 600 -41.66 15.18 1.65
CA THR A 600 -41.44 15.51 3.07
C THR A 600 -42.74 15.79 3.80
N LYS A 601 -43.25 14.84 4.59
CA LYS A 601 -44.06 15.16 5.77
C LYS A 601 -43.20 16.01 6.69
N LEU A 602 -43.30 17.32 6.54
CA LEU A 602 -42.86 18.32 7.51
C LEU A 602 -43.78 18.24 8.75
N ALA A 603 -43.73 17.08 9.42
CA ALA A 603 -44.41 16.79 10.67
C ALA A 603 -43.66 17.50 11.78
N LEU A 604 -43.87 18.81 11.85
CA LEU A 604 -43.41 19.67 12.93
C LEU A 604 -44.24 19.39 14.19
N GLU A 605 -44.15 18.17 14.73
CA GLU A 605 -44.64 17.84 16.07
C GLU A 605 -43.68 18.44 17.10
N LEU A 606 -43.71 19.77 17.15
CA LEU A 606 -42.68 20.61 17.72
C LEU A 606 -42.95 20.93 19.18
N ASN A 607 -42.01 20.53 20.04
CA ASN A 607 -41.59 21.39 21.14
C ASN A 607 -40.60 22.47 20.64
N ASN A 608 -41.08 23.32 19.71
CA ASN A 608 -40.44 24.50 19.12
C ASN A 608 -39.25 24.28 18.14
N THR A 609 -39.07 25.15 17.14
CA THR A 609 -37.70 25.62 16.81
C THR A 609 -37.17 25.48 15.37
N LEU A 610 -37.94 24.98 14.39
CA LEU A 610 -37.52 25.14 12.99
C LEU A 610 -37.41 26.63 12.65
N THR A 611 -36.18 27.10 12.45
CA THR A 611 -35.79 28.51 12.38
C THR A 611 -35.00 28.78 11.10
N VAL A 612 -35.44 29.75 10.31
CA VAL A 612 -34.66 30.35 9.22
C VAL A 612 -34.10 31.69 9.69
N GLY A 613 -32.77 31.82 9.70
CA GLY A 613 -32.03 33.02 10.13
C GLY A 613 -32.01 34.16 9.10
N GLN A 614 -31.08 35.10 9.27
CA GLN A 614 -30.92 36.25 8.36
C GLN A 614 -30.53 35.82 6.94
N PHE A 615 -31.14 36.44 5.93
CA PHE A 615 -30.79 36.21 4.52
C PHE A 615 -30.77 37.51 3.71
N THR A 616 -29.85 37.58 2.75
CA THR A 616 -29.82 38.63 1.72
C THR A 616 -29.82 37.98 0.33
N GLY A 617 -30.99 38.01 -0.33
CA GLY A 617 -31.18 37.38 -1.65
C GLY A 617 -32.54 36.69 -1.79
N VAL A 618 -32.74 36.00 -2.92
CA VAL A 618 -33.93 35.17 -3.19
C VAL A 618 -33.68 33.74 -2.70
N ILE A 619 -34.62 33.17 -1.95
CA ILE A 619 -34.62 31.74 -1.58
C ILE A 619 -35.78 31.05 -2.28
N ASN A 620 -35.50 30.07 -3.14
CA ASN A 620 -36.53 29.16 -3.64
C ASN A 620 -36.75 28.05 -2.60
N LEU A 621 -37.82 28.18 -1.80
CA LEU A 621 -38.35 27.09 -0.99
C LEU A 621 -39.40 26.33 -1.84
N ILE A 622 -39.11 25.07 -2.16
CA ILE A 622 -40.06 24.17 -2.85
C ILE A 622 -40.52 23.12 -1.83
N LEU A 623 -41.84 23.04 -1.65
CA LEU A 623 -42.51 22.24 -0.61
C LEU A 623 -43.48 21.29 -1.32
N GLU A 624 -43.20 19.98 -1.29
CA GLU A 624 -43.97 19.01 -2.07
C GLU A 624 -45.19 18.45 -1.29
N ASP A 625 -46.36 18.86 -1.80
CA ASP A 625 -47.73 18.29 -1.74
C ASP A 625 -48.43 17.83 -0.44
N ASP A 626 -47.83 17.85 0.76
CA ASP A 626 -48.57 17.45 1.98
C ASP A 626 -48.39 18.35 3.23
N LEU A 627 -48.20 19.65 3.02
CA LEU A 627 -48.05 20.66 4.08
C LEU A 627 -49.40 21.08 4.71
N LYS A 628 -50.11 20.10 5.30
CA LYS A 628 -51.42 20.33 5.93
C LYS A 628 -51.34 20.96 7.33
N GLU A 629 -50.25 20.75 8.09
CA GLU A 629 -50.11 21.18 9.49
C GLU A 629 -48.66 21.60 9.87
N GLY A 630 -47.99 22.44 9.06
CA GLY A 630 -46.62 22.90 9.31
C GLY A 630 -46.50 24.39 9.69
N ILE A 631 -45.61 24.73 10.62
CA ILE A 631 -45.26 26.13 10.98
C ILE A 631 -43.83 26.45 10.52
N LEU A 632 -43.68 27.16 9.40
CA LEU A 632 -42.40 27.77 9.02
C LEU A 632 -42.18 29.06 9.84
N ARG A 633 -41.23 29.06 10.79
CA ARG A 633 -40.88 30.23 11.57
C ARG A 633 -39.60 30.90 11.05
N ILE A 634 -39.76 32.14 10.60
CA ILE A 634 -38.66 33.03 10.22
C ILE A 634 -38.46 34.01 11.38
N THR A 635 -37.28 34.01 12.01
CA THR A 635 -37.04 34.75 13.27
C THR A 635 -36.66 36.21 13.06
N ASP A 636 -36.26 36.61 11.85
CA ASP A 636 -35.93 38.00 11.50
C ASP A 636 -36.92 38.59 10.46
N MET A 637 -38.18 38.13 10.52
CA MET A 637 -39.23 38.54 9.59
C MET A 637 -39.47 40.05 9.62
N ASP A 638 -39.25 40.73 10.73
CA ASP A 638 -39.39 42.20 10.84
C ASP A 638 -38.40 42.94 9.92
N GLU A 639 -37.16 42.47 9.80
CA GLU A 639 -36.15 43.03 8.88
C GLU A 639 -36.47 42.67 7.41
N ILE A 640 -37.03 41.49 7.17
CA ILE A 640 -37.47 41.05 5.83
C ILE A 640 -38.67 41.89 5.35
N LEU A 641 -39.68 42.09 6.19
CA LEU A 641 -40.85 42.92 5.90
C LEU A 641 -40.47 44.39 5.74
N ALA A 642 -39.52 44.91 6.53
CA ALA A 642 -39.00 46.28 6.38
C ALA A 642 -38.28 46.51 5.05
N ASN A 643 -37.69 45.47 4.45
CA ASN A 643 -37.06 45.54 3.13
C ASN A 643 -38.03 45.18 1.97
N TYR A 644 -39.12 44.46 2.24
CA TYR A 644 -40.09 43.97 1.24
C TYR A 644 -40.69 45.09 0.37
N ASP A 645 -41.04 46.24 0.97
CA ASP A 645 -41.53 47.44 0.26
C ASP A 645 -40.53 48.01 -0.77
N THR A 646 -39.28 47.52 -0.78
CA THR A 646 -38.21 47.97 -1.69
C THR A 646 -37.62 46.87 -2.58
N ALA A 647 -37.99 45.59 -2.37
CA ALA A 647 -37.32 44.46 -3.01
C ALA A 647 -38.30 43.38 -3.53
N SER A 648 -38.31 43.18 -4.85
CA SER A 648 -39.07 42.14 -5.54
C SER A 648 -38.35 40.77 -5.45
N SER A 649 -38.19 40.24 -4.24
CA SER A 649 -37.23 39.16 -3.96
C SER A 649 -37.71 38.02 -3.04
N PHE A 650 -39.00 37.94 -2.71
CA PHE A 650 -39.56 36.79 -1.97
C PHE A 650 -40.72 36.17 -2.73
N TYR A 651 -40.51 34.93 -3.18
CA TYR A 651 -41.49 34.12 -3.90
C TYR A 651 -41.43 32.68 -3.36
N ILE A 652 -42.58 32.09 -3.05
CA ILE A 652 -42.67 30.65 -2.77
C ILE A 652 -43.21 30.00 -4.03
N LYS A 653 -42.58 28.94 -4.55
CA LYS A 653 -43.14 28.22 -5.70
C LYS A 653 -44.11 27.15 -5.23
N ASP A 654 -45.27 27.09 -5.88
CA ASP A 654 -46.17 25.95 -5.70
C ASP A 654 -45.67 24.71 -6.45
N GLU A 655 -46.32 23.57 -6.19
CA GLU A 655 -46.03 22.26 -6.79
C GLU A 655 -46.07 22.28 -8.34
N ALA A 656 -46.88 23.16 -8.93
CA ALA A 656 -46.94 23.39 -10.38
C ALA A 656 -45.89 24.41 -10.89
N GLY A 657 -44.98 24.88 -10.03
CA GLY A 657 -43.87 25.77 -10.34
C GLY A 657 -44.25 27.25 -10.47
N ASN A 658 -45.47 27.66 -10.10
CA ASN A 658 -45.93 29.04 -10.17
C ASN A 658 -45.45 29.83 -8.96
N ASP A 659 -45.06 31.09 -9.19
CA ASP A 659 -44.68 32.00 -8.12
C ASP A 659 -45.89 32.40 -7.24
N ARG A 660 -45.74 32.24 -5.94
CA ARG A 660 -46.66 32.76 -4.91
C ARG A 660 -46.09 34.02 -4.30
N VAL A 661 -46.85 35.11 -4.40
CA VAL A 661 -46.51 36.48 -4.05
C VAL A 661 -47.27 36.86 -2.77
N LEU A 662 -46.54 37.45 -1.82
CA LEU A 662 -47.11 37.91 -0.56
C LEU A 662 -48.18 38.99 -0.82
N ASN A 663 -49.34 38.81 -0.19
CA ASN A 663 -50.58 39.60 -0.32
C ASN A 663 -51.39 39.40 -1.63
N GLU A 664 -50.98 38.49 -2.53
CA GLU A 664 -51.81 38.10 -3.68
C GLU A 664 -52.39 36.69 -3.51
N ASN A 665 -51.52 35.70 -3.32
CA ASN A 665 -51.84 34.27 -3.24
C ASN A 665 -50.96 33.55 -2.19
N LEU A 666 -50.42 34.33 -1.26
CA LEU A 666 -49.65 33.94 -0.08
C LEU A 666 -49.91 34.95 1.03
N PHE A 667 -50.25 34.48 2.23
CA PHE A 667 -50.66 35.33 3.35
C PHE A 667 -49.81 35.05 4.59
N ILE A 668 -49.33 36.09 5.26
CA ILE A 668 -48.54 35.98 6.49
C ILE A 668 -49.36 36.49 7.69
N LYS A 669 -49.30 35.76 8.80
CA LYS A 669 -49.92 36.14 10.08
C LYS A 669 -48.88 36.14 11.19
N ASP A 670 -48.70 37.29 11.84
CA ASP A 670 -48.00 37.41 13.12
C ASP A 670 -48.76 36.67 14.23
N LEU A 671 -48.04 35.89 15.04
CA LEU A 671 -48.59 35.16 16.18
C LEU A 671 -48.40 35.91 17.53
N GLY A 672 -47.66 37.03 17.54
CA GLY A 672 -47.47 37.89 18.70
C GLY A 672 -46.35 37.48 19.66
N ASP A 673 -45.56 36.47 19.31
CA ASP A 673 -44.41 35.94 20.07
C ASP A 673 -43.07 36.09 19.30
N GLY A 674 -43.04 36.94 18.27
CA GLY A 674 -41.92 37.02 17.32
C GLY A 674 -41.87 35.79 16.40
N SER A 675 -43.04 35.29 16.01
CA SER A 675 -43.17 34.25 14.99
C SER A 675 -44.32 34.56 14.04
N TYR A 676 -44.18 34.05 12.82
CA TYR A 676 -45.09 34.30 11.72
C TYR A 676 -45.49 32.95 11.10
N THR A 677 -46.75 32.81 10.69
CA THR A 677 -47.24 31.65 9.93
C THR A 677 -47.59 32.07 8.51
N ILE A 678 -47.24 31.24 7.53
CA ILE A 678 -47.55 31.46 6.11
C ILE A 678 -48.70 30.55 5.69
N TYR A 679 -49.71 31.11 5.02
CA TYR A 679 -50.89 30.42 4.50
C TYR A 679 -50.96 30.57 2.98
N THR A 680 -51.32 29.50 2.28
CA THR A 680 -51.55 29.48 0.83
C THR A 680 -52.99 29.80 0.43
N GLU A 681 -53.93 29.72 1.39
CA GLU A 681 -55.31 30.17 1.26
C GLU A 681 -55.54 31.42 2.13
N ALA A 682 -56.40 32.32 1.67
CA ALA A 682 -56.75 33.52 2.42
C ALA A 682 -57.49 33.12 3.72
N VAL A 683 -56.90 33.41 4.88
CA VAL A 683 -57.57 33.24 6.17
C VAL A 683 -58.73 34.26 6.20
N PRO A 684 -60.01 33.82 6.19
CA PRO A 684 -61.12 34.76 6.09
C PRO A 684 -61.13 35.67 7.32
N GLU A 685 -61.36 36.96 7.11
CA GLU A 685 -61.29 37.92 8.20
C GLU A 685 -62.32 37.56 9.29
N PRO A 686 -62.09 37.91 10.57
CA PRO A 686 -63.09 37.72 11.63
C PRO A 686 -64.46 38.33 11.28
N ALA A 687 -64.47 39.38 10.45
CA ALA A 687 -65.68 39.99 9.91
C ALA A 687 -66.43 39.10 8.89
N GLU A 688 -65.71 38.34 8.05
CA GLU A 688 -66.30 37.42 7.08
C GLU A 688 -66.91 36.20 7.78
N TRP A 689 -66.21 35.64 8.77
CA TRP A 689 -66.79 34.61 9.66
C TRP A 689 -68.02 35.13 10.39
N ALA A 690 -67.98 36.34 10.95
CA ALA A 690 -69.14 36.96 11.57
C ALA A 690 -70.31 37.17 10.58
N LEU A 691 -70.03 37.46 9.31
CA LEU A 691 -71.03 37.61 8.26
C LEU A 691 -71.63 36.25 7.85
N ILE A 692 -70.82 35.19 7.73
CA ILE A 692 -71.27 33.82 7.46
C ILE A 692 -72.14 33.31 8.61
N PHE A 693 -71.67 33.43 9.86
CA PHE A 693 -72.47 33.04 11.03
C PHE A 693 -73.72 33.91 11.19
N GLY A 694 -73.66 35.20 10.85
CA GLY A 694 -74.81 36.10 10.80
C GLY A 694 -75.84 35.68 9.75
N ALA A 695 -75.40 35.30 8.54
CA ALA A 695 -76.26 34.79 7.47
C ALA A 695 -76.91 33.45 7.83
N ILE A 696 -76.16 32.53 8.45
CA ILE A 696 -76.67 31.26 8.98
C ILE A 696 -77.72 31.53 10.07
N ALA A 697 -77.44 32.43 11.02
CA ALA A 697 -78.38 32.82 12.07
C ALA A 697 -79.68 33.43 11.51
N LEU A 698 -79.56 34.32 10.50
CA LEU A 698 -80.71 34.87 9.78
C LEU A 698 -81.50 33.78 9.03
N GLY A 699 -80.83 32.80 8.44
CA GLY A 699 -81.44 31.62 7.83
C GLY A 699 -82.25 30.80 8.84
N PHE A 700 -81.70 30.52 10.02
CA PHE A 700 -82.42 29.84 11.10
C PHE A 700 -83.61 30.66 11.63
N ILE A 701 -83.47 31.98 11.76
CA ILE A 701 -84.57 32.89 12.16
C ILE A 701 -85.69 32.89 11.11
N ALA A 702 -85.35 32.94 9.82
CA ALA A 702 -86.31 32.89 8.72
C ALA A 702 -87.02 31.52 8.63
N TYR A 703 -86.29 30.42 8.81
CA TYR A 703 -86.86 29.07 8.88
C TYR A 703 -87.81 28.90 10.07
N ARG A 704 -87.43 29.41 11.26
CA ARG A 704 -88.27 29.40 12.47
C ARG A 704 -89.54 30.25 12.33
N ARG A 705 -89.57 31.25 11.43
CA ARG A 705 -90.77 32.05 11.10
C ARG A 705 -91.67 31.43 10.01
N ARG A 706 -91.22 30.37 9.33
CA ARG A 706 -92.01 29.63 8.31
C ARG A 706 -92.64 28.34 8.85
N LYS A 707 -92.22 27.89 10.03
CA LYS A 707 -92.97 26.95 10.87
C LYS A 707 -93.82 27.72 11.89
#